data_AF-A0A5S5BUL4-F1
#
_entry.id   AF-A0A5S5BUL4-F1
#
_cell.length_a   1.000
_cell.length_b   1.000
_cell.length_c   1.000
_cell.angle_alpha   90.00
_cell.angle_beta   90.00
_cell.angle_gamma   90.00
#
_symmetry.space_group_name_H-M   'P 1'
#
loop_
_entity.id
_entity.type
_entity.pdbx_description
1 polymer ?
#
loop_
_entity_poly.entity_id
_entity_poly.type
_entity_poly.pdbx_seq_one_letter_code
_entity_poly.pdbx_strand_id
1 'polypeptide(L)'
;MNKKNLLNILKKFIDWLTHYHLRFSKNKSESLSYNSLSPTDNAENIDYYIESLNWALLNRNKIKNIAISGPYGSGKSSVIQTFQRKNHNNDFRFLNISLATFKEINIDKATPENEELLRLIELSILQQFFYHEEDKKIPDSRFKKIKSHSKWFLRFQTIGFISFLISFLYLIFPKFLAKFSLINITPNYQNLVHSIAVIIIALGLLFFLFKVTRIIKSVVIKNLSVNNATIEIDDNISKSILNNHLDEILYFFEVTKYNTVIIEDIDRFEQTEVFTKLRELNLLINNSKKTKEDIVFIYAIRDDMFKDKERTKFFDFMIPIIPVINSSNSSEKLLKIIKENHYKISNDLVSDISLFIDDMRLLFNIMNEYHIYSNSLNSNLNQDKLLSIIVYKNMHPIDFTDLSNNKGSLYETLSKKQFYIQEQNKKVDLKIETINEKIKEVENAKLIDIKELRTIYLSKIVENILQTNPSHPFFKFWINNRIVNLTQATEEENFNAIINSTRLQYIYNQSQQYRQNFNLNFNSIEKEINSVHTYKEREELIASKNKLDDFKQQIEELEESKNRIKKHQIKELISTKEIEVGNQESKQNELINILLRNGYIDESYLEYISIFYEGSLSKTDYQFLINIKTQKSSEFDFKLNKIDNLIKKINQVEFEKEYILNYSLLDFLLSNNKHKLKINLIFEQLKNESKKSISFIDGFVDYSSNAELFIKTISKKWTNIWHYIESESNFSEDKKKKYFKLLIEHSDTNDIKKIFANYKSTISENKDFLNLLKNQTKIKDVIEILDIKFKDISNSSPKELLEFIYSNNYYSINTSMVKNILSFNNAFNSKLFKEKNYTSIKESGIKSLVEYIDTNIDEYITSVYLDLKIEPNDIEPLENLLNNMDISIENKGFIINQSKTKVENIDDIKRLNVKNILLKDSNVGFP
;
A
#
# COMPACT_ATOMS: atom_id res chain seq x y z
N MET A 1 12.17 42.83 -52.54
CA MET A 1 12.79 42.04 -51.44
C MET A 1 11.68 41.29 -50.71
N ASN A 2 11.73 39.95 -50.67
CA ASN A 2 10.59 39.09 -50.29
C ASN A 2 10.28 39.20 -48.78
N LYS A 3 9.01 39.37 -48.37
CA LYS A 3 8.60 39.54 -46.94
C LYS A 3 9.20 38.48 -46.01
N LYS A 4 9.37 37.26 -46.51
CA LYS A 4 9.96 36.12 -45.80
C LYS A 4 11.45 36.32 -45.49
N ASN A 5 12.20 36.97 -46.38
CA ASN A 5 13.62 37.30 -46.15
C ASN A 5 13.77 38.43 -45.14
N LEU A 6 12.87 39.42 -45.16
CA LEU A 6 12.88 40.51 -44.17
C LEU A 6 12.61 39.97 -42.76
N LEU A 7 11.64 39.07 -42.61
CA LEU A 7 11.34 38.38 -41.35
C LEU A 7 12.52 37.55 -40.84
N ASN A 8 13.24 36.86 -41.72
CA ASN A 8 14.39 36.05 -41.32
C ASN A 8 15.60 36.91 -40.91
N ILE A 9 15.79 38.06 -41.56
CA ILE A 9 16.82 39.04 -41.17
C ILE A 9 16.45 39.68 -39.83
N LEU A 10 15.19 40.08 -39.63
CA LEU A 10 14.69 40.60 -38.35
C LEU A 10 14.84 39.58 -37.22
N LYS A 11 14.52 38.30 -37.47
CA LYS A 11 14.69 37.24 -36.48
C LYS A 11 16.16 37.06 -36.08
N LYS A 12 17.06 37.00 -37.07
CA LYS A 12 18.52 36.96 -36.79
C LYS A 12 19.02 38.20 -36.05
N PHE A 13 18.47 39.38 -36.34
CA PHE A 13 18.84 40.62 -35.69
C PHE A 13 18.33 40.67 -34.24
N ILE A 14 17.10 40.19 -33.99
CA ILE A 14 16.54 40.01 -32.65
C ILE A 14 17.34 38.98 -31.87
N ASP A 15 17.65 37.81 -32.45
CA ASP A 15 18.46 36.79 -31.78
C ASP A 15 19.87 37.32 -31.43
N TRP A 16 20.47 38.10 -32.34
CA TRP A 16 21.76 38.74 -32.12
C TRP A 16 21.71 39.80 -31.00
N LEU A 17 20.68 40.66 -30.99
CA LEU A 17 20.45 41.65 -29.93
C LEU A 17 20.11 40.98 -28.60
N THR A 18 19.34 39.90 -28.60
CA THR A 18 18.97 39.15 -27.38
C THR A 18 20.20 38.45 -26.81
N HIS A 19 21.05 37.88 -27.67
CA HIS A 19 22.33 37.30 -27.27
C HIS A 19 23.27 38.34 -26.66
N TYR A 20 23.35 39.54 -27.25
CA TYR A 20 24.14 40.64 -26.68
C TYR A 20 23.53 41.22 -25.41
N HIS A 21 22.20 41.34 -25.33
CA HIS A 21 21.49 41.76 -24.12
C HIS A 21 21.76 40.80 -22.97
N LEU A 22 21.61 39.48 -23.18
CA LEU A 22 21.93 38.45 -22.18
C LEU A 22 23.42 38.45 -21.78
N ARG A 23 24.32 38.76 -22.72
CA ARG A 23 25.76 38.86 -22.47
C ARG A 23 26.12 40.10 -21.64
N PHE A 24 25.38 41.20 -21.78
CA PHE A 24 25.58 42.45 -21.05
C PHE A 24 24.73 42.56 -19.78
N SER A 25 23.62 41.80 -19.66
CA SER A 25 22.76 41.74 -18.47
C SER A 25 23.31 40.82 -17.38
N LYS A 26 24.64 40.60 -17.33
CA LYS A 26 25.28 39.96 -16.18
C LYS A 26 24.88 40.73 -14.92
N ASN A 27 24.25 40.03 -13.98
CA ASN A 27 23.84 40.43 -12.62
C ASN A 27 22.33 40.60 -12.35
N LYS A 28 21.52 39.69 -12.87
CA LYS A 28 20.39 39.12 -12.10
C LYS A 28 20.21 37.66 -12.54
N SER A 29 21.18 36.81 -12.20
CA SER A 29 20.81 35.41 -11.99
C SER A 29 19.85 35.44 -10.81
N GLU A 30 18.59 35.08 -11.01
CA GLU A 30 17.79 34.55 -9.90
C GLU A 30 18.71 33.57 -9.14
N SER A 31 18.85 33.75 -7.84
CA SER A 31 19.63 32.84 -7.01
C SER A 31 18.92 31.50 -7.03
N LEU A 32 19.20 30.70 -8.04
CA LEU A 32 18.69 29.35 -8.15
C LEU A 32 19.13 28.58 -6.91
N SER A 33 18.23 27.78 -6.34
CA SER A 33 18.44 27.01 -5.11
C SER A 33 19.47 25.87 -5.22
N TYR A 34 20.29 25.87 -6.28
CA TYR A 34 21.26 24.82 -6.57
C TYR A 34 22.58 25.06 -5.88
N ASN A 35 23.15 24.00 -5.32
CA ASN A 35 24.49 23.98 -4.75
C ASN A 35 25.46 23.27 -5.69
N SER A 36 26.63 23.87 -5.94
CA SER A 36 27.67 23.23 -6.76
C SER A 36 28.32 22.07 -6.00
N LEU A 37 28.51 20.93 -6.68
CA LEU A 37 29.28 19.79 -6.16
C LEU A 37 30.80 19.97 -6.33
N SER A 38 31.21 20.97 -7.12
CA SER A 38 32.61 21.32 -7.30
C SER A 38 33.19 21.94 -6.02
N PRO A 39 34.51 21.81 -5.79
CA PRO A 39 35.15 22.49 -4.67
C PRO A 39 34.91 24.00 -4.73
N THR A 40 34.87 24.64 -3.56
CA THR A 40 34.70 26.09 -3.43
C THR A 40 36.05 26.76 -3.21
N ASP A 41 36.23 27.93 -3.84
CA ASP A 41 37.39 28.80 -3.63
C ASP A 41 37.21 29.76 -2.45
N ASN A 42 36.09 29.67 -1.73
CA ASN A 42 35.70 30.50 -0.60
C ASN A 42 35.31 29.62 0.61
N ALA A 43 36.15 28.66 0.99
CA ALA A 43 35.87 27.84 2.17
C ALA A 43 35.98 28.67 3.48
N GLU A 44 35.07 28.42 4.42
CA GLU A 44 35.02 29.05 5.76
C GLU A 44 35.87 28.26 6.76
N ASN A 45 36.41 28.93 7.80
CA ASN A 45 37.16 28.31 8.90
C ASN A 45 38.42 27.52 8.52
N ILE A 46 39.13 27.95 7.45
CA ILE A 46 40.32 27.25 6.94
C ILE A 46 41.64 28.02 7.14
N ASP A 47 41.65 29.08 7.96
CA ASP A 47 42.81 29.95 8.09
C ASP A 47 44.04 29.20 8.63
N TYR A 48 43.87 28.28 9.59
CA TYR A 48 44.94 27.40 10.07
C TYR A 48 45.54 26.50 8.97
N TYR A 49 44.73 26.04 8.01
CA TYR A 49 45.22 25.24 6.88
C TYR A 49 46.01 26.09 5.89
N ILE A 50 45.56 27.32 5.65
CA ILE A 50 46.26 28.30 4.80
C ILE A 50 47.61 28.66 5.42
N GLU A 51 47.64 28.95 6.73
CA GLU A 51 48.87 29.24 7.47
C GLU A 51 49.86 28.06 7.41
N SER A 52 49.37 26.84 7.61
CA SER A 52 50.19 25.62 7.53
C SER A 52 50.79 25.41 6.14
N LEU A 53 50.00 25.60 5.08
CA LEU A 53 50.48 25.52 3.69
C LEU A 53 51.49 26.62 3.37
N ASN A 54 51.24 27.85 3.79
CA ASN A 54 52.18 28.97 3.62
C ASN A 54 53.50 28.69 4.33
N TRP A 55 53.45 28.25 5.59
CA TRP A 55 54.65 27.91 6.35
C TRP A 55 55.45 26.80 5.65
N ALA A 56 54.78 25.75 5.17
CA ALA A 56 55.44 24.66 4.47
C ALA A 56 56.12 25.10 3.16
N LEU A 57 55.44 25.94 2.37
CA LEU A 57 55.97 26.46 1.09
C LEU A 57 57.08 27.53 1.27
N LEU A 58 57.07 28.27 2.37
CA LEU A 58 58.17 29.18 2.75
C LEU A 58 59.43 28.39 3.16
N ASN A 59 59.26 27.18 3.72
CA ASN A 59 60.34 26.26 4.10
C ASN A 59 60.65 25.19 3.03
N ARG A 60 60.41 25.52 1.77
CA ARG A 60 60.58 24.60 0.62
C ARG A 60 62.01 24.16 0.33
N ASN A 61 63.01 24.71 1.01
CA ASN A 61 64.38 24.20 0.97
C ASN A 61 64.50 22.83 1.65
N LYS A 62 63.61 22.50 2.60
CA LYS A 62 63.57 21.22 3.31
C LYS A 62 62.27 20.44 3.04
N ILE A 63 61.16 21.14 2.81
CA ILE A 63 59.85 20.54 2.63
C ILE A 63 59.53 20.49 1.14
N LYS A 64 59.60 19.29 0.53
CA LYS A 64 59.40 19.10 -0.91
C LYS A 64 58.13 18.35 -1.24
N ASN A 65 57.63 17.51 -0.33
CA ASN A 65 56.45 16.68 -0.53
C ASN A 65 55.47 16.90 0.63
N ILE A 66 54.31 17.48 0.35
CA ILE A 66 53.28 17.82 1.34
C ILE A 66 52.03 17.00 1.08
N ALA A 67 51.50 16.29 2.09
CA ALA A 67 50.16 15.71 1.99
C ALA A 67 49.11 16.63 2.60
N ILE A 68 47.98 16.76 1.92
CA ILE A 68 46.71 17.21 2.50
C ILE A 68 45.86 15.96 2.64
N SER A 69 45.74 15.44 3.87
CA SER A 69 45.03 14.19 4.16
C SER A 69 43.66 14.47 4.77
N GLY A 70 42.74 13.53 4.67
CA GLY A 70 41.38 13.62 5.22
C GLY A 70 40.49 12.60 4.55
N PRO A 71 39.31 12.25 5.12
CA PRO A 71 38.41 11.31 4.48
C PRO A 71 37.87 11.85 3.14
N TYR A 72 37.17 11.00 2.39
CA TYR A 72 36.49 11.45 1.19
C TYR A 72 35.49 12.56 1.53
N GLY A 73 35.37 13.57 0.65
CA GLY A 73 34.46 14.71 0.90
C GLY A 73 34.87 15.70 1.98
N SER A 74 36.02 15.53 2.65
CA SER A 74 36.41 16.38 3.79
C SER A 74 36.69 17.85 3.46
N GLY A 75 36.80 18.22 2.17
CA GLY A 75 37.04 19.59 1.72
C GLY A 75 38.48 19.90 1.28
N LYS A 76 39.34 18.89 1.09
CA LYS A 76 40.75 19.03 0.66
C LYS A 76 40.93 19.97 -0.54
N SER A 77 40.21 19.72 -1.64
CA SER A 77 40.27 20.54 -2.86
C SER A 77 39.76 21.97 -2.62
N SER A 78 38.78 22.17 -1.73
CA SER A 78 38.29 23.51 -1.39
C SER A 78 39.32 24.32 -0.61
N VAL A 79 40.06 23.67 0.30
CA VAL A 79 41.21 24.28 1.00
C VAL A 79 42.28 24.69 -0.01
N ILE A 80 42.63 23.81 -0.95
CA ILE A 80 43.60 24.09 -2.02
C ILE A 80 43.15 25.27 -2.88
N GLN A 81 41.92 25.27 -3.40
CA GLN A 81 41.44 26.34 -4.28
C GLN A 81 41.35 27.68 -3.54
N THR A 82 40.91 27.66 -2.28
CA THR A 82 40.87 28.88 -1.48
C THR A 82 42.27 29.39 -1.17
N PHE A 83 43.23 28.49 -0.91
CA PHE A 83 44.64 28.84 -0.75
C PHE A 83 45.20 29.50 -2.02
N GLN A 84 44.97 28.90 -3.19
CA GLN A 84 45.41 29.46 -4.48
C GLN A 84 44.82 30.85 -4.75
N ARG A 85 43.54 31.06 -4.41
CA ARG A 85 42.87 32.35 -4.59
C ARG A 85 43.34 33.42 -3.62
N LYS A 86 43.53 33.07 -2.34
CA LYS A 86 44.04 33.99 -1.30
C LYS A 86 45.54 34.26 -1.44
N ASN A 87 46.27 33.45 -2.22
CA ASN A 87 47.68 33.69 -2.48
C ASN A 87 47.89 34.92 -3.37
N HIS A 88 48.08 36.07 -2.73
CA HIS A 88 48.39 37.34 -3.39
C HIS A 88 49.89 37.51 -3.67
N ASN A 89 50.75 36.65 -3.13
CA ASN A 89 52.19 36.66 -3.42
C ASN A 89 52.47 35.93 -4.73
N ASN A 90 53.11 36.63 -5.67
CA ASN A 90 53.57 36.09 -6.96
C ASN A 90 54.72 35.06 -6.85
N ASP A 91 55.12 34.73 -5.61
CA ASP A 91 56.20 33.80 -5.29
C ASP A 91 55.81 32.34 -5.48
N PHE A 92 54.52 31.99 -5.44
CA PHE A 92 54.05 30.62 -5.71
C PHE A 92 53.25 30.56 -7.00
N ARG A 93 53.65 29.67 -7.91
CA ARG A 93 52.99 29.44 -9.19
C ARG A 93 52.62 27.98 -9.28
N PHE A 94 51.31 27.75 -9.31
CA PHE A 94 50.73 26.43 -9.17
C PHE A 94 50.50 25.76 -10.51
N LEU A 95 50.90 24.50 -10.60
CA LEU A 95 50.47 23.58 -11.65
C LEU A 95 49.50 22.57 -11.05
N ASN A 96 48.25 22.60 -11.50
CA ASN A 96 47.22 21.68 -11.01
C ASN A 96 47.14 20.45 -11.93
N ILE A 97 47.33 19.27 -11.34
CA ILE A 97 47.23 17.97 -11.96
C ILE A 97 46.09 17.21 -11.27
N SER A 98 45.05 16.85 -12.02
CA SER A 98 43.91 16.07 -11.54
C SER A 98 43.74 14.84 -12.42
N LEU A 99 43.93 13.66 -11.83
CA LEU A 99 43.95 12.39 -12.55
C LEU A 99 42.53 11.86 -12.74
N ALA A 100 41.84 12.34 -13.78
CA ALA A 100 40.51 11.86 -14.14
C ALA A 100 40.60 10.63 -15.06
N THR A 101 40.84 9.45 -14.51
CA THR A 101 40.62 8.18 -15.23
C THR A 101 39.69 7.28 -14.41
N PHE A 102 38.48 7.09 -14.94
CA PHE A 102 37.45 6.23 -14.37
C PHE A 102 37.86 4.76 -14.50
N LYS A 103 38.00 4.08 -13.36
CA LYS A 103 38.28 2.65 -13.28
C LYS A 103 36.94 1.91 -13.43
N GLU A 104 36.66 1.33 -14.60
CA GLU A 104 35.82 0.13 -14.73
C GLU A 104 36.76 -1.04 -15.07
N ILE A 105 37.55 -1.48 -14.10
CA ILE A 105 38.31 -2.73 -14.21
C ILE A 105 38.06 -3.48 -12.91
N ASN A 106 37.32 -4.59 -13.01
CA ASN A 106 36.98 -5.47 -11.90
C ASN A 106 38.26 -6.01 -11.26
N ILE A 107 38.56 -5.53 -10.05
CA ILE A 107 39.72 -5.95 -9.26
C ILE A 107 39.37 -7.29 -8.61
N ASP A 108 39.57 -8.40 -9.32
CA ASP A 108 39.54 -9.74 -8.72
C ASP A 108 40.63 -10.69 -9.25
N LYS A 109 41.64 -10.18 -9.97
CA LYS A 109 42.81 -11.00 -10.36
C LYS A 109 44.11 -10.24 -10.15
N ALA A 110 44.90 -10.69 -9.17
CA ALA A 110 46.28 -10.27 -9.01
C ALA A 110 47.13 -10.80 -10.18
N THR A 111 47.99 -9.93 -10.73
CA THR A 111 49.00 -10.16 -11.81
C THR A 111 48.37 -10.28 -13.21
N PRO A 112 48.71 -9.51 -14.28
CA PRO A 112 49.75 -8.49 -14.56
C PRO A 112 49.20 -7.03 -14.73
N GLU A 113 47.96 -6.76 -14.32
CA GLU A 113 47.26 -5.48 -14.57
C GLU A 113 47.78 -4.28 -13.74
N ASN A 114 48.45 -4.50 -12.61
CA ASN A 114 48.92 -3.41 -11.73
C ASN A 114 50.07 -2.60 -12.33
N GLU A 115 51.01 -3.23 -13.04
CA GLU A 115 52.10 -2.50 -13.70
C GLU A 115 51.59 -1.68 -14.88
N GLU A 116 50.60 -2.20 -15.61
CA GLU A 116 49.94 -1.47 -16.68
C GLU A 116 49.16 -0.26 -16.14
N LEU A 117 48.42 -0.44 -15.04
CA LEU A 117 47.73 0.65 -14.35
C LEU A 117 48.71 1.73 -13.87
N LEU A 118 49.83 1.34 -13.25
CA LEU A 118 50.87 2.27 -12.82
C LEU A 118 51.45 3.06 -14.01
N ARG A 119 51.72 2.38 -15.13
CA ARG A 119 52.14 3.03 -16.38
C ARG A 119 51.09 4.00 -16.92
N LEU A 120 49.80 3.65 -16.88
CA LEU A 120 48.73 4.54 -17.31
C LEU A 120 48.64 5.80 -16.43
N ILE A 121 48.82 5.65 -15.11
CA ILE A 121 48.86 6.77 -14.18
C ILE A 121 50.06 7.67 -14.50
N GLU A 122 51.25 7.10 -14.63
CA GLU A 122 52.46 7.84 -15.03
C GLU A 122 52.30 8.59 -16.36
N LEU A 123 51.70 7.94 -17.37
CA LEU A 123 51.40 8.55 -18.66
C LEU A 123 50.41 9.72 -18.52
N SER A 124 49.37 9.56 -17.70
CA SER A 124 48.37 10.61 -17.48
C SER A 124 48.96 11.83 -16.77
N ILE A 125 49.85 11.61 -15.79
CA ILE A 125 50.60 12.68 -15.11
C ILE A 125 51.48 13.41 -16.13
N LEU A 126 52.22 12.67 -16.94
CA LEU A 126 53.07 13.22 -17.99
C LEU A 126 52.24 14.05 -18.99
N GLN A 127 51.10 13.53 -19.43
CA GLN A 127 50.20 14.27 -20.32
C GLN A 127 49.75 15.57 -19.66
N GLN A 128 49.39 15.57 -18.38
CA GLN A 128 48.96 16.78 -17.70
C GLN A 128 50.05 17.84 -17.57
N PHE A 129 51.32 17.45 -17.37
CA PHE A 129 52.44 18.40 -17.41
C PHE A 129 52.48 19.16 -18.75
N PHE A 130 52.51 18.45 -19.89
CA PHE A 130 52.70 19.10 -21.20
C PHE A 130 51.39 19.64 -21.82
N TYR A 131 50.25 19.02 -21.54
CA TYR A 131 48.96 19.47 -22.07
C TYR A 131 48.41 20.70 -21.35
N HIS A 132 48.89 21.02 -20.14
CA HIS A 132 48.55 22.27 -19.45
C HIS A 132 49.10 23.51 -20.17
N GLU A 133 50.33 23.46 -20.70
CA GLU A 133 51.01 24.66 -21.22
C GLU A 133 50.93 24.88 -22.73
N GLU A 134 50.91 26.13 -23.20
CA GLU A 134 50.91 26.40 -24.64
C GLU A 134 52.22 25.96 -25.32
N ASP A 135 52.14 25.38 -26.53
CA ASP A 135 53.29 25.01 -27.38
C ASP A 135 54.36 26.11 -27.53
N LYS A 136 53.96 27.38 -27.40
CA LYS A 136 54.88 28.53 -27.51
C LYS A 136 55.81 28.68 -26.31
N LYS A 137 55.37 28.25 -25.12
CA LYS A 137 56.13 28.33 -23.86
C LYS A 137 57.07 27.14 -23.68
N ILE A 138 56.79 26.02 -24.34
CA ILE A 138 57.62 24.80 -24.37
C ILE A 138 58.03 24.44 -25.81
N PRO A 139 58.68 25.36 -26.55
CA PRO A 139 58.88 25.23 -28.00
C PRO A 139 59.74 24.05 -28.45
N ASP A 140 60.62 23.56 -27.57
CA ASP A 140 61.57 22.47 -27.86
C ASP A 140 61.10 21.13 -27.28
N SER A 141 59.91 21.07 -26.67
CA SER A 141 59.36 19.80 -26.20
C SER A 141 58.96 18.89 -27.36
N ARG A 142 59.13 17.57 -27.14
CA ARG A 142 58.67 16.54 -28.07
C ARG A 142 57.14 16.40 -28.10
N PHE A 143 56.45 16.87 -27.06
CA PHE A 143 54.99 16.80 -26.93
C PHE A 143 54.32 17.98 -27.65
N LYS A 144 54.26 17.91 -28.99
CA LYS A 144 53.64 18.96 -29.82
C LYS A 144 52.12 18.83 -29.88
N LYS A 145 51.40 19.95 -29.72
CA LYS A 145 49.94 19.98 -29.88
C LYS A 145 49.52 20.27 -31.32
N ILE A 146 48.26 19.97 -31.60
CA ILE A 146 47.62 20.37 -32.85
C ILE A 146 47.52 21.89 -32.86
N LYS A 147 48.18 22.53 -33.82
CA LYS A 147 48.18 23.98 -33.98
C LYS A 147 46.99 24.41 -34.84
N SER A 148 46.08 25.18 -34.27
CA SER A 148 45.06 25.89 -35.05
C SER A 148 45.63 27.22 -35.55
N HIS A 149 45.75 27.35 -36.88
CA HIS A 149 46.16 28.60 -37.51
C HIS A 149 44.94 29.48 -37.77
N SER A 150 45.01 30.77 -37.42
CA SER A 150 43.91 31.69 -37.71
C SER A 150 43.71 31.82 -39.23
N LYS A 151 42.45 31.92 -39.68
CA LYS A 151 42.13 32.10 -41.11
C LYS A 151 42.85 33.32 -41.71
N TRP A 152 43.06 34.35 -40.90
CA TRP A 152 43.76 35.58 -41.31
C TRP A 152 45.26 35.33 -41.50
N PHE A 153 45.90 34.59 -40.59
CA PHE A 153 47.29 34.17 -40.73
C PHE A 153 47.51 33.31 -41.98
N LEU A 154 46.60 32.36 -42.26
CA LEU A 154 46.63 31.54 -43.48
C LEU A 154 46.50 32.40 -44.74
N ARG A 155 45.54 33.35 -44.79
CA ARG A 155 45.37 34.27 -45.91
C ARG A 155 46.62 35.11 -46.16
N PHE A 156 47.24 35.66 -45.12
CA PHE A 156 48.46 36.44 -45.24
C PHE A 156 49.61 35.60 -45.81
N GLN A 157 49.77 34.35 -45.34
CA GLN A 157 50.77 33.43 -45.92
C GLN A 157 50.48 33.08 -47.38
N THR A 158 49.22 32.85 -47.74
CA THR A 158 48.82 32.57 -49.13
C THR A 158 49.11 33.78 -50.04
N ILE A 159 48.76 34.99 -49.61
CA ILE A 159 49.05 36.23 -50.35
C ILE A 159 50.56 36.42 -50.51
N GLY A 160 51.33 36.22 -49.43
CA GLY A 160 52.78 36.30 -49.47
C GLY A 160 53.41 35.29 -50.44
N PHE A 161 52.94 34.04 -50.43
CA PHE A 161 53.41 33.00 -51.34
C PHE A 161 53.07 33.30 -52.81
N ILE A 162 51.85 33.77 -53.09
CA ILE A 162 51.44 34.20 -54.43
C ILE A 162 52.30 35.37 -54.91
N SER A 163 52.52 36.37 -54.04
CA SER A 163 53.38 37.52 -54.35
C SER A 163 54.81 37.10 -54.66
N PHE A 164 55.36 36.15 -53.89
CA PHE A 164 56.68 35.56 -54.15
C PHE A 164 56.73 34.84 -55.50
N LEU A 165 55.72 34.00 -55.81
CA LEU A 165 55.67 33.24 -57.06
C LEU A 165 55.51 34.14 -58.29
N ILE A 166 54.67 35.17 -58.21
CA ILE A 166 54.51 36.18 -59.27
C ILE A 166 55.83 36.94 -59.47
N SER A 167 56.50 37.36 -58.39
CA SER A 167 57.79 38.05 -58.47
C SER A 167 58.88 37.16 -59.07
N PHE A 168 58.91 35.88 -58.69
CA PHE A 168 59.83 34.88 -59.23
C PHE A 168 59.62 34.64 -60.73
N LEU A 169 58.37 34.44 -61.16
CA LEU A 169 58.03 34.31 -62.57
C LEU A 169 58.35 35.59 -63.36
N TYR A 170 58.18 36.77 -62.77
CA TYR A 170 58.54 38.05 -63.40
C TYR A 170 60.04 38.17 -63.66
N LEU A 171 60.89 37.73 -62.72
CA LEU A 171 62.34 37.79 -62.91
C LEU A 171 62.89 36.74 -63.88
N ILE A 172 62.36 35.50 -63.88
CA ILE A 172 62.91 34.41 -64.71
C ILE A 172 62.23 34.35 -66.10
N PHE A 173 60.92 34.57 -66.18
CA PHE A 173 60.14 34.43 -67.41
C PHE A 173 59.29 35.69 -67.72
N PRO A 174 59.90 36.89 -67.86
CA PRO A 174 59.16 38.13 -68.07
C PRO A 174 58.29 38.10 -69.35
N LYS A 175 58.79 37.46 -70.42
CA LYS A 175 58.05 37.33 -71.70
C LYS A 175 56.80 36.45 -71.58
N PHE A 176 56.77 35.52 -70.64
CA PHE A 176 55.61 34.65 -70.41
C PHE A 176 54.47 35.42 -69.73
N LEU A 177 54.78 36.22 -68.69
CA LEU A 177 53.79 37.04 -68.00
C LEU A 177 53.21 38.16 -68.89
N ALA A 178 54.03 38.72 -69.78
CA ALA A 178 53.58 39.72 -70.75
C ALA A 178 52.45 39.21 -71.66
N LYS A 179 52.37 37.90 -71.94
CA LYS A 179 51.31 37.29 -72.78
C LYS A 179 49.92 37.33 -72.15
N PHE A 180 49.83 37.35 -70.83
CA PHE A 180 48.54 37.32 -70.14
C PHE A 180 47.95 38.72 -69.93
N SER A 181 48.60 39.79 -70.40
CA SER A 181 48.18 41.20 -70.24
C SER A 181 47.91 41.67 -68.81
N LEU A 182 48.22 40.84 -67.80
CA LEU A 182 47.93 41.10 -66.39
C LEU A 182 48.78 42.24 -65.81
N ILE A 183 49.93 42.56 -66.42
CA ILE A 183 50.85 43.59 -65.94
C ILE A 183 51.53 44.29 -67.14
N ASN A 184 50.85 45.27 -67.74
CA ASN A 184 51.47 46.19 -68.71
C ASN A 184 52.17 47.33 -67.95
N ILE A 185 53.43 47.12 -67.57
CA ILE A 185 54.21 48.12 -66.84
C ILE A 185 54.67 49.19 -67.82
N THR A 186 54.23 50.44 -67.61
CA THR A 186 54.78 51.60 -68.31
C THR A 186 56.30 51.71 -68.10
N PRO A 187 57.10 52.04 -69.14
CA PRO A 187 58.56 51.96 -69.11
C PRO A 187 59.21 52.76 -67.96
N ASN A 188 58.61 53.88 -67.52
CA ASN A 188 59.10 54.68 -66.39
C ASN A 188 59.11 53.95 -65.04
N TYR A 189 58.29 52.90 -64.87
CA TYR A 189 58.16 52.18 -63.60
C TYR A 189 58.79 50.78 -63.64
N GLN A 190 59.36 50.37 -64.76
CA GLN A 190 59.90 49.01 -64.94
C GLN A 190 61.06 48.70 -63.98
N ASN A 191 61.96 49.66 -63.76
CA ASN A 191 63.08 49.51 -62.83
C ASN A 191 62.58 49.38 -61.38
N LEU A 192 61.58 50.17 -61.00
CA LEU A 192 60.99 50.13 -59.66
C LEU A 192 60.27 48.81 -59.40
N VAL A 193 59.50 48.30 -60.37
CA VAL A 193 58.85 46.98 -60.25
C VAL A 193 59.88 45.84 -60.20
N HIS A 194 60.97 45.95 -60.98
CA HIS A 194 62.07 44.97 -60.93
C HIS A 194 62.76 44.96 -59.54
N SER A 195 63.08 46.12 -58.98
CA SER A 195 63.66 46.21 -57.63
C SER A 195 62.71 45.65 -56.55
N ILE A 196 61.40 45.94 -56.64
CA ILE A 196 60.41 45.38 -55.72
C ILE A 196 60.34 43.86 -55.84
N ALA A 197 60.32 43.30 -57.05
CA ALA A 197 60.31 41.85 -57.27
C ALA A 197 61.56 41.17 -56.67
N VAL A 198 62.74 41.77 -56.83
CA VAL A 198 63.99 41.28 -56.22
C VAL A 198 63.89 41.30 -54.69
N ILE A 199 63.37 42.38 -54.09
CA ILE A 199 63.18 42.49 -52.63
C ILE A 199 62.21 41.41 -52.12
N ILE A 200 61.08 41.20 -52.81
CA ILE A 200 60.09 40.19 -52.43
C ILE A 200 60.70 38.80 -52.47
N ILE A 201 61.51 38.47 -53.48
CA ILE A 201 62.21 37.19 -53.55
C ILE A 201 63.24 37.05 -52.44
N ALA A 202 64.06 38.08 -52.19
CA ALA A 202 65.06 38.06 -51.13
C ALA A 202 64.42 37.83 -49.75
N LEU A 203 63.33 38.55 -49.44
CA LEU A 203 62.56 38.37 -48.21
C LEU A 203 61.91 36.98 -48.13
N GLY A 204 61.38 36.47 -49.26
CA GLY A 204 60.82 35.12 -49.34
C GLY A 204 61.85 34.03 -49.08
N LEU A 205 63.06 34.16 -49.63
CA LEU A 205 64.18 33.24 -49.40
C LEU A 205 64.68 33.29 -47.96
N LEU A 206 64.81 34.49 -47.37
CA LEU A 206 65.16 34.65 -45.95
C LEU A 206 64.10 34.00 -45.04
N PHE A 207 62.82 34.20 -45.33
CA PHE A 207 61.74 33.55 -44.59
C PHE A 207 61.79 32.01 -44.72
N PHE A 208 62.10 31.50 -45.92
CA PHE A 208 62.27 30.06 -46.15
C PHE A 208 63.45 29.50 -45.35
N LEU A 209 64.61 30.16 -45.37
CA LEU A 209 65.79 29.79 -44.57
C LEU A 209 65.49 29.79 -43.07
N PHE A 210 64.78 30.80 -42.57
CA PHE A 210 64.33 30.86 -41.17
C PHE A 210 63.40 29.69 -40.82
N LYS A 211 62.50 29.30 -41.72
CA LYS A 211 61.63 28.12 -41.53
C LYS A 211 62.41 26.81 -41.54
N VAL A 212 63.35 26.64 -42.47
CA VAL A 212 64.18 25.44 -42.61
C VAL A 212 65.04 25.23 -41.36
N THR A 213 65.69 26.26 -40.84
CA THR A 213 66.50 26.14 -39.60
C THR A 213 65.67 25.68 -38.40
N ARG A 214 64.42 26.13 -38.27
CA ARG A 214 63.49 25.65 -37.22
C ARG A 214 63.04 24.20 -37.44
N ILE A 215 62.87 23.77 -38.69
CA ILE A 215 62.54 22.38 -39.03
C ILE A 215 63.72 21.47 -38.72
N ILE A 216 64.94 21.83 -39.13
CA ILE A 216 66.16 21.05 -38.88
C ILE A 216 66.39 20.85 -37.37
N LYS A 217 66.21 21.88 -36.54
CA LYS A 217 66.27 21.74 -35.07
C LYS A 217 65.21 20.79 -34.50
N SER A 218 64.07 20.63 -35.19
CA SER A 218 62.98 19.77 -34.77
C SER A 218 63.04 18.34 -35.31
N VAL A 219 63.93 18.08 -36.29
CA VAL A 219 64.24 16.74 -36.80
C VAL A 219 65.40 16.20 -35.98
N VAL A 220 65.07 15.56 -34.86
CA VAL A 220 66.01 14.65 -34.21
C VAL A 220 66.17 13.45 -35.15
N ILE A 221 67.40 13.17 -35.58
CA ILE A 221 67.73 12.00 -36.40
C ILE A 221 67.31 10.75 -35.63
N LYS A 222 66.17 10.18 -36.02
CA LYS A 222 65.75 8.85 -35.58
C LYS A 222 66.68 7.86 -36.29
N ASN A 223 67.69 7.38 -35.57
CA ASN A 223 68.53 6.21 -35.88
C ASN A 223 68.98 6.06 -37.35
N LEU A 224 70.18 6.56 -37.68
CA LEU A 224 71.01 5.90 -38.71
C LEU A 224 71.68 4.69 -38.07
N SER A 225 70.93 3.60 -37.90
CA SER A 225 71.48 2.30 -37.50
C SER A 225 72.04 1.60 -38.75
N VAL A 226 73.33 1.77 -38.99
CA VAL A 226 74.10 0.87 -39.87
C VAL A 226 74.30 -0.45 -39.12
N ASN A 227 73.78 -1.53 -39.70
CA ASN A 227 74.05 -2.94 -39.44
C ASN A 227 73.92 -3.47 -37.99
N ASN A 228 72.89 -4.31 -37.79
CA ASN A 228 72.87 -5.52 -36.96
C ASN A 228 73.58 -5.48 -35.60
N ALA A 229 73.17 -4.55 -34.74
CA ALA A 229 73.11 -4.78 -33.30
C ALA A 229 71.75 -4.29 -32.82
N THR A 230 70.75 -5.17 -32.89
CA THR A 230 69.55 -5.03 -32.05
C THR A 230 70.06 -5.03 -30.62
N ILE A 231 70.05 -3.86 -29.98
CA ILE A 231 70.10 -3.80 -28.53
C ILE A 231 68.86 -4.56 -28.08
N GLU A 232 69.03 -5.80 -27.62
CA GLU A 232 68.06 -6.47 -26.79
C GLU A 232 67.80 -5.53 -25.62
N ILE A 233 66.63 -4.89 -25.66
CA ILE A 233 66.09 -4.19 -24.51
C ILE A 233 65.62 -5.32 -23.61
N ASP A 234 66.38 -5.58 -22.55
CA ASP A 234 66.08 -6.56 -21.52
C ASP A 234 64.63 -6.36 -21.02
N ASP A 235 63.76 -7.35 -21.25
CA ASP A 235 62.33 -7.33 -20.95
C ASP A 235 62.04 -7.40 -19.43
N ASN A 236 63.07 -7.53 -18.58
CA ASN A 236 62.95 -7.80 -17.15
C ASN A 236 63.16 -6.58 -16.22
N ILE A 237 63.15 -5.35 -16.72
CA ILE A 237 63.12 -4.14 -15.87
C ILE A 237 61.99 -3.23 -16.33
N SER A 238 60.91 -3.16 -15.56
CA SER A 238 59.79 -2.23 -15.75
C SER A 238 60.29 -0.77 -15.69
N LYS A 239 60.70 -0.23 -16.84
CA LYS A 239 61.16 1.17 -16.96
C LYS A 239 59.97 2.11 -16.78
N SER A 240 59.95 2.86 -15.68
CA SER A 240 59.02 3.97 -15.43
C SER A 240 58.99 4.95 -16.62
N ILE A 241 57.79 5.29 -17.07
CA ILE A 241 57.53 6.23 -18.17
C ILE A 241 57.99 7.64 -17.77
N LEU A 242 57.77 8.03 -16.52
CA LEU A 242 58.25 9.32 -16.00
C LEU A 242 59.77 9.42 -16.11
N ASN A 243 60.49 8.35 -15.79
CA ASN A 243 61.96 8.32 -15.90
C ASN A 243 62.44 8.37 -17.35
N ASN A 244 61.78 7.67 -18.29
CA ASN A 244 62.12 7.73 -19.72
C ASN A 244 61.96 9.13 -20.33
N HIS A 245 61.10 9.95 -19.74
CA HIS A 245 60.83 11.33 -20.17
C HIS A 245 61.35 12.39 -19.19
N LEU A 246 62.27 12.02 -18.29
CA LEU A 246 62.81 12.93 -17.27
C LEU A 246 63.39 14.20 -17.89
N ASP A 247 64.14 14.09 -19.00
CA ASP A 247 64.71 15.26 -19.69
C ASP A 247 63.64 16.26 -20.16
N GLU A 248 62.48 15.77 -20.60
CA GLU A 248 61.36 16.64 -21.00
C GLU A 248 60.75 17.31 -19.77
N ILE A 249 60.61 16.59 -18.66
CA ILE A 249 60.06 17.13 -17.40
C ILE A 249 61.01 18.18 -16.83
N LEU A 250 62.33 17.91 -16.84
CA LEU A 250 63.35 18.88 -16.43
C LEU A 250 63.32 20.12 -17.33
N TYR A 251 63.24 19.95 -18.65
CA TYR A 251 63.06 21.06 -19.59
C TYR A 251 61.80 21.87 -19.29
N PHE A 252 60.68 21.19 -19.03
CA PHE A 252 59.41 21.84 -18.67
C PHE A 252 59.58 22.75 -17.46
N PHE A 253 60.21 22.27 -16.37
CA PHE A 253 60.46 23.10 -15.19
C PHE A 253 61.57 24.13 -15.36
N GLU A 254 62.49 23.94 -16.29
CA GLU A 254 63.53 24.92 -16.63
C GLU A 254 62.96 26.16 -17.35
N VAL A 255 62.02 25.95 -18.30
CA VAL A 255 61.45 27.04 -19.12
C VAL A 255 60.15 27.61 -18.56
N THR A 256 59.41 26.82 -17.77
CA THR A 256 58.21 27.30 -17.08
C THR A 256 58.57 27.95 -15.75
N LYS A 257 57.56 28.51 -15.12
CA LYS A 257 57.67 29.29 -13.88
C LYS A 257 57.04 28.57 -12.69
N TYR A 258 56.57 27.34 -12.87
CA TYR A 258 55.89 26.59 -11.83
C TYR A 258 56.87 26.11 -10.77
N ASN A 259 56.50 26.32 -9.51
CA ASN A 259 57.29 25.88 -8.36
C ASN A 259 56.46 25.10 -7.34
N THR A 260 55.14 25.03 -7.53
CA THR A 260 54.25 24.22 -6.70
C THR A 260 53.38 23.37 -7.61
N VAL A 261 53.46 22.05 -7.48
CA VAL A 261 52.64 21.10 -8.24
C VAL A 261 51.59 20.54 -7.30
N ILE A 262 50.32 20.65 -7.66
CA ILE A 262 49.20 20.11 -6.90
C ILE A 262 48.69 18.88 -7.62
N ILE A 263 48.66 17.75 -6.93
CA ILE A 263 48.24 16.46 -7.46
C ILE A 263 46.99 16.01 -6.69
N GLU A 264 45.86 15.97 -7.39
CA GLU A 264 44.55 15.56 -6.87
C GLU A 264 44.08 14.24 -7.51
N ASP A 265 43.19 13.53 -6.82
CA ASP A 265 42.53 12.28 -7.25
C ASP A 265 43.46 11.08 -7.52
N ILE A 266 44.74 11.18 -7.13
CA ILE A 266 45.71 10.07 -7.22
C ILE A 266 45.39 8.92 -6.26
N ASP A 267 44.67 9.20 -5.18
CA ASP A 267 44.26 8.23 -4.18
C ASP A 267 43.23 7.21 -4.70
N ARG A 268 42.44 7.56 -5.72
CA ARG A 268 41.43 6.67 -6.32
C ARG A 268 41.99 5.39 -6.95
N PHE A 269 43.28 5.36 -7.27
CA PHE A 269 43.92 4.20 -7.90
C PHE A 269 44.33 3.12 -6.89
N GLU A 270 44.39 3.45 -5.60
CA GLU A 270 44.81 2.55 -4.52
C GLU A 270 46.19 1.91 -4.76
N GLN A 271 47.08 2.62 -5.46
CA GLN A 271 48.46 2.22 -5.73
C GLN A 271 49.43 3.12 -4.96
N THR A 272 50.06 2.60 -3.91
CA THR A 272 51.01 3.37 -3.10
C THR A 272 52.35 3.57 -3.82
N GLU A 273 52.68 2.72 -4.79
CA GLU A 273 53.93 2.75 -5.56
C GLU A 273 54.08 4.01 -6.42
N VAL A 274 52.96 4.56 -6.93
CA VAL A 274 52.96 5.80 -7.72
C VAL A 274 53.52 6.97 -6.91
N PHE A 275 53.20 7.03 -5.62
CA PHE A 275 53.72 8.06 -4.73
C PHE A 275 55.24 7.98 -4.69
N THR A 276 55.83 6.80 -4.45
CA THR A 276 57.28 6.59 -4.45
C THR A 276 57.94 7.12 -5.73
N LYS A 277 57.34 6.86 -6.91
CA LYS A 277 57.84 7.40 -8.19
C LYS A 277 57.74 8.91 -8.30
N LEU A 278 56.68 9.53 -7.77
CA LEU A 278 56.55 10.98 -7.74
C LEU A 278 57.53 11.65 -6.78
N ARG A 279 57.84 11.03 -5.64
CA ARG A 279 58.89 11.51 -4.73
C ARG A 279 60.27 11.39 -5.35
N GLU A 280 60.57 10.27 -6.02
CA GLU A 280 61.80 10.09 -6.82
C GLU A 280 61.91 11.19 -7.88
N LEU A 281 60.85 11.43 -8.64
CA LEU A 281 60.80 12.48 -9.66
C LEU A 281 61.05 13.87 -9.07
N ASN A 282 60.37 14.22 -7.97
CA ASN A 282 60.52 15.51 -7.31
C ASN A 282 61.95 15.71 -6.79
N LEU A 283 62.58 14.65 -6.27
CA LEU A 283 63.99 14.67 -5.85
C LEU A 283 64.92 14.91 -7.06
N LEU A 284 64.69 14.24 -8.19
CA LEU A 284 65.49 14.43 -9.41
C LEU A 284 65.35 15.85 -9.98
N ILE A 285 64.13 16.40 -9.97
CA ILE A 285 63.83 17.77 -10.39
C ILE A 285 64.61 18.79 -9.55
N ASN A 286 64.55 18.67 -8.22
CA ASN A 286 65.21 19.60 -7.29
C ASN A 286 66.74 19.44 -7.24
N ASN A 287 67.28 18.25 -7.51
CA ASN A 287 68.73 18.02 -7.57
C ASN A 287 69.36 18.42 -8.91
N SER A 288 68.54 18.69 -9.93
CA SER A 288 69.04 19.13 -11.23
C SER A 288 69.57 20.57 -11.15
N LYS A 289 70.74 20.85 -11.73
CA LYS A 289 71.27 22.22 -11.81
C LYS A 289 70.52 23.13 -12.81
N LYS A 290 69.55 22.56 -13.53
CA LYS A 290 68.80 23.24 -14.60
C LYS A 290 67.55 23.95 -14.07
N THR A 291 67.03 23.54 -12.91
CA THR A 291 65.88 24.18 -12.26
C THR A 291 66.34 25.38 -11.43
N LYS A 292 65.61 26.49 -11.51
CA LYS A 292 65.97 27.77 -10.86
C LYS A 292 65.39 27.91 -9.46
N GLU A 293 64.35 27.14 -9.16
CA GLU A 293 63.58 27.24 -7.93
C GLU A 293 63.35 25.86 -7.32
N ASP A 294 63.25 25.84 -6.00
CA ASP A 294 62.82 24.69 -5.21
C ASP A 294 61.36 24.32 -5.55
N ILE A 295 61.15 23.13 -6.10
CA ILE A 295 59.82 22.65 -6.52
C ILE A 295 59.19 21.79 -5.42
N VAL A 296 57.94 22.08 -5.07
CA VAL A 296 57.16 21.38 -4.04
C VAL A 296 55.98 20.64 -4.67
N PHE A 297 55.78 19.38 -4.31
CA PHE A 297 54.60 18.60 -4.70
C PHE A 297 53.63 18.52 -3.51
N ILE A 298 52.37 18.92 -3.74
CA ILE A 298 51.27 18.85 -2.79
C ILE A 298 50.31 17.76 -3.26
N TYR A 299 49.98 16.81 -2.39
CA TYR A 299 49.15 15.66 -2.71
C TYR A 299 47.86 15.71 -1.89
N ALA A 300 46.69 15.71 -2.54
CA ALA A 300 45.40 15.55 -1.87
C ALA A 300 45.04 14.06 -1.82
N ILE A 301 44.97 13.47 -0.61
CA ILE A 301 44.82 12.02 -0.43
C ILE A 301 43.77 11.66 0.65
N ARG A 302 43.21 10.45 0.59
CA ARG A 302 42.43 9.86 1.69
C ARG A 302 43.33 9.40 2.85
N ASP A 303 42.81 9.42 4.07
CA ASP A 303 43.54 8.97 5.27
C ASP A 303 43.84 7.46 5.28
N ASP A 304 43.02 6.67 4.60
CA ASP A 304 43.08 5.20 4.55
C ASP A 304 43.97 4.65 3.41
N MET A 305 44.64 5.53 2.67
CA MET A 305 45.49 5.14 1.52
C MET A 305 46.75 4.35 1.89
N PHE A 306 47.28 4.54 3.10
CA PHE A 306 48.52 3.91 3.56
C PHE A 306 48.24 2.99 4.75
N LYS A 307 48.80 1.78 4.72
CA LYS A 307 48.76 0.86 5.87
C LYS A 307 49.87 1.25 6.85
N ASP A 308 49.51 1.73 8.03
CA ASP A 308 50.40 2.07 9.16
C ASP A 308 51.55 3.09 8.88
N LYS A 309 52.72 2.90 9.51
CA LYS A 309 53.86 3.85 9.68
C LYS A 309 54.54 4.32 8.38
N GLU A 310 54.02 3.96 7.21
CA GLU A 310 54.60 4.28 5.91
C GLU A 310 54.32 5.73 5.47
N ARG A 311 53.19 6.31 5.87
CA ARG A 311 52.80 7.68 5.49
C ARG A 311 53.83 8.76 5.89
N THR A 312 54.45 8.62 7.07
CA THR A 312 55.46 9.58 7.57
C THR A 312 56.83 9.40 6.91
N LYS A 313 57.06 8.32 6.15
CA LYS A 313 58.28 8.15 5.36
C LYS A 313 58.20 8.86 4.01
N PHE A 314 56.97 9.06 3.51
CA PHE A 314 56.74 9.57 2.16
C PHE A 314 56.61 11.09 2.08
N PHE A 315 55.94 11.70 3.06
CA PHE A 315 55.70 13.14 3.07
C PHE A 315 56.61 13.85 4.08
N ASP A 316 57.16 15.00 3.67
CA ASP A 316 58.00 15.83 4.53
C ASP A 316 57.13 16.68 5.49
N PHE A 317 55.87 16.91 5.13
CA PHE A 317 54.86 17.56 5.97
C PHE A 317 53.46 17.03 5.64
N MET A 318 52.58 16.89 6.65
CA MET A 318 51.20 16.44 6.46
C MET A 318 50.23 17.40 7.14
N ILE A 319 49.18 17.77 6.43
CA ILE A 319 48.11 18.66 6.89
C ILE A 319 46.81 17.86 6.94
N PRO A 320 46.34 17.46 8.13
CA PRO A 320 45.09 16.72 8.27
C PRO A 320 43.87 17.66 8.19
N ILE A 321 43.01 17.45 7.21
CA ILE A 321 41.75 18.18 7.02
C ILE A 321 40.66 17.53 7.85
N ILE A 322 40.09 18.33 8.77
CA ILE A 322 38.92 17.95 9.54
C ILE A 322 37.70 18.08 8.62
N PRO A 323 36.84 17.05 8.52
CA PRO A 323 35.66 17.10 7.67
C PRO A 323 34.75 18.28 8.01
N VAL A 324 34.37 19.05 6.99
CA VAL A 324 33.44 20.17 7.13
C VAL A 324 32.04 19.70 7.58
N ILE A 325 31.66 18.49 7.17
CA ILE A 325 30.48 17.78 7.68
C ILE A 325 30.87 16.44 8.27
N ASN A 326 30.14 16.09 9.33
CA ASN A 326 30.01 14.75 9.86
C ASN A 326 28.53 14.51 10.25
N SER A 327 28.18 13.29 10.65
CA SER A 327 26.81 12.96 11.08
C SER A 327 26.29 13.80 12.26
N SER A 328 27.17 14.46 13.03
CA SER A 328 26.78 15.29 14.19
C SER A 328 26.44 16.74 13.84
N ASN A 329 26.92 17.27 12.70
CA ASN A 329 26.72 18.67 12.31
C ASN A 329 25.97 18.84 10.97
N SER A 330 25.72 17.75 10.24
CA SER A 330 24.98 17.75 8.97
C SER A 330 23.55 18.31 9.13
N SER A 331 22.93 18.11 10.30
CA SER A 331 21.61 18.64 10.65
C SER A 331 21.54 20.16 10.55
N GLU A 332 22.51 20.88 11.14
CA GLU A 332 22.53 22.35 11.11
C GLU A 332 22.67 22.90 9.69
N LYS A 333 23.51 22.26 8.87
CA LYS A 333 23.69 22.65 7.46
C LYS A 333 22.44 22.35 6.64
N LEU A 334 21.79 21.21 6.84
CA LEU A 334 20.55 20.86 6.16
C LEU A 334 19.42 21.85 6.53
N LEU A 335 19.27 22.16 7.82
CA LEU A 335 18.33 23.18 8.31
C LEU A 335 18.60 24.56 7.72
N LYS A 336 19.86 24.95 7.54
CA LYS A 336 20.23 26.22 6.90
C LYS A 336 19.70 26.27 5.46
N ILE A 337 19.98 25.24 4.65
CA ILE A 337 19.51 25.16 3.25
C ILE A 337 17.98 25.15 3.19
N ILE A 338 17.31 24.40 4.07
CA ILE A 338 15.84 24.33 4.14
C ILE A 338 15.24 25.70 4.44
N LYS A 339 15.79 26.43 5.43
CA LYS A 339 15.33 27.77 5.82
C LYS A 339 15.57 28.80 4.72
N GLU A 340 16.74 28.80 4.10
CA GLU A 340 17.09 29.72 3.01
C GLU A 340 16.18 29.58 1.78
N ASN A 341 15.70 28.36 1.52
CA ASN A 341 14.84 28.06 0.36
C ASN A 341 13.34 27.94 0.71
N HIS A 342 12.95 28.19 1.96
CA HIS A 342 11.57 28.10 2.45
C HIS A 342 10.88 26.75 2.20
N TYR A 343 11.62 25.65 2.27
CA TYR A 343 11.04 24.31 2.11
C TYR A 343 10.22 23.91 3.33
N LYS A 344 9.08 23.26 3.09
CA LYS A 344 8.17 22.77 4.15
C LYS A 344 8.57 21.37 4.61
N ILE A 345 9.72 21.27 5.26
CA ILE A 345 10.27 20.00 5.79
C ILE A 345 10.29 20.06 7.31
N SER A 346 9.92 18.97 7.98
CA SER A 346 9.93 18.89 9.45
C SER A 346 11.34 18.80 10.03
N ASN A 347 11.55 19.40 11.21
CA ASN A 347 12.83 19.33 11.92
C ASN A 347 13.14 17.91 12.40
N ASP A 348 12.10 17.14 12.74
CA ASP A 348 12.23 15.75 13.21
C ASP A 348 12.82 14.87 12.09
N LEU A 349 12.31 14.99 10.86
CA LEU A 349 12.88 14.31 9.70
C LEU A 349 14.35 14.68 9.52
N VAL A 350 14.68 15.97 9.57
CA VAL A 350 16.05 16.46 9.40
C VAL A 350 16.98 15.85 10.45
N SER A 351 16.56 15.82 11.71
CA SER A 351 17.32 15.18 12.78
C SER A 351 17.57 13.71 12.48
N ASP A 352 16.55 12.97 12.06
CA ASP A 352 16.64 11.53 11.80
C ASP A 352 17.55 11.20 10.61
N ILE A 353 17.43 11.90 9.48
CA ILE A 353 18.24 11.62 8.29
C ILE A 353 19.68 12.13 8.40
N SER A 354 19.90 13.18 9.19
CA SER A 354 21.23 13.80 9.35
C SER A 354 22.27 12.82 9.90
N LEU A 355 21.83 11.87 10.74
CA LEU A 355 22.67 10.81 11.30
C LEU A 355 23.37 9.96 10.24
N PHE A 356 22.79 9.89 9.04
CA PHE A 356 23.25 9.06 7.93
C PHE A 356 24.03 9.86 6.87
N ILE A 357 23.98 11.19 6.91
CA ILE A 357 24.63 12.06 5.93
C ILE A 357 25.94 12.60 6.52
N ASP A 358 27.07 12.07 6.06
CA ASP A 358 28.42 12.43 6.52
C ASP A 358 29.27 13.16 5.46
N ASP A 359 28.74 13.36 4.24
CA ASP A 359 29.44 14.00 3.12
C ASP A 359 28.70 15.25 2.59
N MET A 360 29.43 16.36 2.40
CA MET A 360 28.90 17.64 1.89
C MET A 360 28.35 17.54 0.46
N ARG A 361 29.03 16.80 -0.43
CA ARG A 361 28.59 16.62 -1.83
C ARG A 361 27.32 15.79 -1.87
N LEU A 362 27.24 14.74 -1.06
CA LEU A 362 26.03 13.94 -0.92
C LEU A 362 24.86 14.81 -0.44
N LEU A 363 25.07 15.61 0.60
CA LEU A 363 24.05 16.54 1.11
C LEU A 363 23.57 17.52 0.03
N PHE A 364 24.50 18.15 -0.70
CA PHE A 364 24.15 19.06 -1.78
C PHE A 364 23.43 18.34 -2.93
N ASN A 365 23.82 17.12 -3.29
CA ASN A 365 23.14 16.36 -4.32
C ASN A 365 21.71 16.00 -3.90
N ILE A 366 21.51 15.57 -2.65
CA ILE A 366 20.19 15.32 -2.06
C ILE A 366 19.32 16.58 -2.19
N MET A 367 19.82 17.75 -1.78
CA MET A 367 19.02 18.99 -1.82
C MET A 367 18.77 19.50 -3.24
N ASN A 368 19.72 19.33 -4.16
CA ASN A 368 19.52 19.64 -5.57
C ASN A 368 18.46 18.75 -6.20
N GLU A 369 18.52 17.44 -5.95
CA GLU A 369 17.52 16.49 -6.43
C GLU A 369 16.15 16.75 -5.80
N TYR A 370 16.09 17.02 -4.50
CA TYR A 370 14.85 17.41 -3.83
C TYR A 370 14.23 18.66 -4.47
N HIS A 371 15.02 19.69 -4.77
CA HIS A 371 14.53 20.88 -5.46
C HIS A 371 13.96 20.56 -6.86
N ILE A 372 14.61 19.68 -7.62
CA ILE A 372 14.11 19.25 -8.94
C ILE A 372 12.81 18.47 -8.80
N TYR A 373 12.76 17.50 -7.88
CA TYR A 373 11.61 16.63 -7.69
C TYR A 373 10.41 17.38 -7.11
N SER A 374 10.61 18.28 -6.14
CA SER A 374 9.54 19.08 -5.54
C SER A 374 8.87 20.01 -6.57
N ASN A 375 9.63 20.50 -7.56
CA ASN A 375 9.11 21.35 -8.63
C ASN A 375 8.51 20.56 -9.81
N SER A 376 8.89 19.29 -10.00
CA SER A 376 8.44 18.46 -11.14
C SER A 376 7.29 17.51 -10.81
N LEU A 377 7.14 17.13 -9.54
CA LEU A 377 6.06 16.29 -9.05
C LEU A 377 4.85 17.11 -8.61
N ASN A 378 3.75 16.41 -8.31
CA ASN A 378 2.50 17.02 -7.86
C ASN A 378 2.70 17.82 -6.57
N SER A 379 2.22 19.07 -6.53
CA SER A 379 2.33 19.98 -5.38
C SER A 379 1.65 19.46 -4.12
N ASN A 380 0.77 18.47 -4.23
CA ASN A 380 0.03 17.87 -3.12
C ASN A 380 0.79 16.74 -2.40
N LEU A 381 2.00 16.39 -2.84
CA LEU A 381 2.82 15.37 -2.17
C LEU A 381 3.33 15.85 -0.81
N ASN A 382 3.45 14.91 0.12
CA ASN A 382 4.07 15.18 1.42
C ASN A 382 5.57 15.40 1.22
N GLN A 383 6.04 16.58 1.63
CA GLN A 383 7.42 17.02 1.39
C GLN A 383 8.44 16.25 2.23
N ASP A 384 8.07 15.82 3.43
CA ASP A 384 8.92 14.97 4.27
C ASP A 384 9.17 13.63 3.58
N LYS A 385 8.09 12.99 3.10
CA LYS A 385 8.19 11.73 2.38
C LYS A 385 9.01 11.85 1.09
N LEU A 386 8.87 12.97 0.40
CA LEU A 386 9.66 13.24 -0.80
C LEU A 386 11.15 13.34 -0.47
N LEU A 387 11.52 14.15 0.53
CA LEU A 387 12.92 14.26 0.93
C LEU A 387 13.48 12.91 1.38
N SER A 388 12.73 12.13 2.15
CA SER A 388 13.15 10.80 2.59
C SER A 388 13.44 9.84 1.44
N ILE A 389 12.61 9.84 0.40
CA ILE A 389 12.84 9.04 -0.80
C ILE A 389 14.08 9.50 -1.56
N ILE A 390 14.33 10.81 -1.63
CA ILE A 390 15.54 11.36 -2.27
C ILE A 390 16.80 11.04 -1.45
N VAL A 391 16.75 11.13 -0.13
CA VAL A 391 17.84 10.69 0.76
C VAL A 391 18.12 9.21 0.52
N TYR A 392 17.08 8.37 0.53
CA TYR A 392 17.21 6.94 0.28
C TYR A 392 17.83 6.64 -1.10
N LYS A 393 17.38 7.32 -2.15
CA LYS A 393 17.92 7.22 -3.51
C LYS A 393 19.42 7.55 -3.58
N ASN A 394 19.83 8.60 -2.88
CA ASN A 394 21.22 9.08 -2.89
C ASN A 394 22.15 8.18 -2.08
N MET A 395 21.67 7.64 -0.96
CA MET A 395 22.46 6.75 -0.10
C MET A 395 22.52 5.31 -0.62
N HIS A 396 21.43 4.82 -1.21
CA HIS A 396 21.30 3.44 -1.72
C HIS A 396 20.75 3.42 -3.15
N PRO A 397 21.52 3.92 -4.14
CA PRO A 397 21.04 4.05 -5.52
C PRO A 397 20.69 2.72 -6.20
N ILE A 398 21.41 1.64 -5.84
CA ILE A 398 21.14 0.29 -6.36
C ILE A 398 19.79 -0.21 -5.84
N ASP A 399 19.56 -0.17 -4.52
CA ASP A 399 18.29 -0.62 -3.91
C ASP A 399 17.11 0.26 -4.35
N PHE A 400 17.32 1.58 -4.52
CA PHE A 400 16.30 2.46 -5.09
C PHE A 400 15.94 2.10 -6.55
N THR A 401 16.93 1.67 -7.35
CA THR A 401 16.66 1.18 -8.71
C THR A 401 15.88 -0.12 -8.66
N ASP A 402 16.23 -1.03 -7.76
CA ASP A 402 15.52 -2.29 -7.54
C ASP A 402 14.09 -2.07 -7.00
N LEU A 403 13.87 -1.05 -6.17
CA LEU A 403 12.55 -0.65 -5.66
C LEU A 403 11.58 -0.33 -6.80
N SER A 404 12.06 0.25 -7.91
CA SER A 404 11.25 0.50 -9.11
C SER A 404 10.84 -0.78 -9.84
N ASN A 405 11.58 -1.87 -9.63
CA ASN A 405 11.35 -3.20 -10.19
C ASN A 405 10.71 -4.17 -9.17
N ASN A 406 10.14 -3.67 -8.06
CA ASN A 406 9.57 -4.47 -6.97
C ASN A 406 10.59 -5.44 -6.35
N LYS A 407 11.82 -4.97 -6.14
CA LYS A 407 12.94 -5.69 -5.52
C LYS A 407 13.69 -4.78 -4.53
N GLY A 408 14.67 -5.31 -3.82
CA GLY A 408 15.48 -4.55 -2.87
C GLY A 408 14.95 -4.61 -1.44
N SER A 409 15.81 -4.28 -0.48
CA SER A 409 15.55 -4.41 0.96
C SER A 409 14.33 -3.58 1.41
N LEU A 410 14.16 -2.38 0.85
CA LEU A 410 13.01 -1.53 1.19
C LEU A 410 11.69 -2.15 0.67
N TYR A 411 11.67 -2.65 -0.56
CA TYR A 411 10.48 -3.31 -1.11
C TYR A 411 10.15 -4.60 -0.37
N GLU A 412 11.15 -5.43 -0.09
CA GLU A 412 10.98 -6.68 0.66
C GLU A 412 10.31 -6.40 2.02
N THR A 413 10.79 -5.39 2.75
CA THR A 413 10.21 -4.98 4.04
C THR A 413 8.76 -4.50 3.88
N LEU A 414 8.46 -3.66 2.89
CA LEU A 414 7.09 -3.20 2.60
C LEU A 414 6.17 -4.38 2.23
N SER A 415 6.67 -5.35 1.47
CA SER A 415 5.91 -6.51 1.00
C SER A 415 5.55 -7.49 2.13
N LYS A 416 6.35 -7.55 3.21
CA LYS A 416 6.06 -8.37 4.41
C LYS A 416 4.71 -8.02 5.04
N LYS A 417 4.20 -6.79 4.87
CA LYS A 417 2.85 -6.41 5.31
C LYS A 417 1.78 -7.31 4.71
N GLN A 418 1.86 -7.59 3.40
CA GLN A 418 0.87 -8.43 2.74
C GLN A 418 0.91 -9.86 3.30
N PHE A 419 2.11 -10.37 3.58
CA PHE A 419 2.29 -11.68 4.22
C PHE A 419 1.71 -11.71 5.65
N TYR A 420 2.02 -10.70 6.47
CA TYR A 420 1.45 -10.55 7.82
C TYR A 420 -0.08 -10.54 7.79
N ILE A 421 -0.70 -9.75 6.89
CA ILE A 421 -2.16 -9.70 6.75
C ILE A 421 -2.72 -11.07 6.39
N GLN A 422 -2.09 -11.79 5.46
CA GLN A 422 -2.52 -13.14 5.07
C GLN A 422 -2.43 -14.13 6.24
N GLU A 423 -1.33 -14.07 7.01
CA GLU A 423 -1.14 -14.95 8.17
C GLU A 423 -2.17 -14.69 9.27
N GLN A 424 -2.42 -13.42 9.61
CA GLN A 424 -3.39 -13.05 10.63
C GLN A 424 -4.82 -13.38 10.19
N ASN A 425 -5.18 -13.10 8.93
CA ASN A 425 -6.48 -13.49 8.40
C ASN A 425 -6.67 -15.01 8.44
N LYS A 426 -5.65 -15.80 8.12
CA LYS A 426 -5.70 -17.26 8.24
C LYS A 426 -5.95 -17.72 9.69
N LYS A 427 -5.34 -17.07 10.68
CA LYS A 427 -5.61 -17.36 12.11
C LYS A 427 -7.07 -17.05 12.49
N VAL A 428 -7.62 -15.96 11.96
CA VAL A 428 -9.03 -15.60 12.18
C VAL A 428 -9.96 -16.57 11.45
N ASP A 429 -9.66 -16.95 10.22
CA ASP A 429 -10.42 -17.94 9.44
C ASP A 429 -10.52 -19.27 10.18
N LEU A 430 -9.41 -19.76 10.73
CA LEU A 430 -9.40 -20.98 11.54
C LEU A 430 -10.31 -20.86 12.78
N LYS A 431 -10.31 -19.71 13.47
CA LYS A 431 -11.23 -19.47 14.60
C LYS A 431 -12.69 -19.51 14.15
N ILE A 432 -13.00 -18.83 13.05
CA ILE A 432 -14.36 -18.82 12.46
C ILE A 432 -14.79 -20.23 12.06
N GLU A 433 -13.90 -21.04 11.47
CA GLU A 433 -14.19 -22.45 11.14
C GLU A 433 -14.52 -23.26 12.40
N THR A 434 -13.73 -23.13 13.48
CA THR A 434 -14.03 -23.84 14.73
C THR A 434 -15.36 -23.44 15.38
N ILE A 435 -15.76 -22.16 15.28
CA ILE A 435 -17.06 -21.71 15.79
C ILE A 435 -18.19 -22.22 14.89
N ASN A 436 -18.01 -22.21 13.57
CA ASN A 436 -19.00 -22.74 12.63
C ASN A 436 -19.22 -24.26 12.81
N GLU A 437 -18.17 -25.03 13.10
CA GLU A 437 -18.31 -26.45 13.44
C GLU A 437 -19.16 -26.65 14.70
N LYS A 438 -18.91 -25.86 15.76
CA LYS A 438 -19.74 -25.87 16.98
C LYS A 438 -21.20 -25.51 16.69
N ILE A 439 -21.45 -24.48 15.87
CA ILE A 439 -22.81 -24.11 15.47
C ILE A 439 -23.50 -25.30 14.79
N LYS A 440 -22.84 -25.97 13.84
CA LYS A 440 -23.38 -27.15 13.15
C LYS A 440 -23.68 -28.30 14.11
N GLU A 441 -22.80 -28.56 15.08
CA GLU A 441 -23.04 -29.61 16.09
C GLU A 441 -24.28 -29.30 16.94
N VAL A 442 -24.43 -28.04 17.35
CA VAL A 442 -25.56 -27.58 18.17
C VAL A 442 -26.87 -27.57 17.38
N GLU A 443 -26.86 -27.16 16.11
CA GLU A 443 -28.04 -27.17 15.22
C GLU A 443 -28.48 -28.61 14.87
N ASN A 444 -27.54 -29.54 14.71
CA ASN A 444 -27.84 -30.95 14.46
C ASN A 444 -28.35 -31.69 15.71
N ALA A 445 -28.19 -31.13 16.90
CA ALA A 445 -28.70 -31.73 18.13
C ALA A 445 -30.24 -31.70 18.12
N LYS A 446 -30.88 -32.85 17.87
CA LYS A 446 -32.35 -32.97 17.76
C LYS A 446 -33.11 -32.70 19.05
N LEU A 447 -32.48 -32.86 20.21
CA LEU A 447 -33.12 -32.71 21.52
C LEU A 447 -33.14 -31.25 21.94
N ILE A 448 -34.28 -30.78 22.45
CA ILE A 448 -34.50 -29.34 22.71
C ILE A 448 -34.20 -29.02 24.18
N ASP A 449 -34.37 -29.99 25.08
CA ASP A 449 -34.23 -29.78 26.54
C ASP A 449 -33.28 -30.82 27.18
N ILE A 450 -32.52 -30.37 28.18
CA ILE A 450 -31.68 -31.24 29.02
C ILE A 450 -32.57 -32.27 29.75
N LYS A 451 -33.80 -31.91 30.14
CA LYS A 451 -34.73 -32.88 30.74
C LYS A 451 -35.15 -33.97 29.75
N GLU A 452 -35.31 -33.63 28.48
CA GLU A 452 -35.59 -34.59 27.41
C GLU A 452 -34.41 -35.56 27.25
N LEU A 453 -33.18 -35.04 27.23
CA LEU A 453 -31.95 -35.85 27.24
C LEU A 453 -31.94 -36.80 28.45
N ARG A 454 -32.10 -36.28 29.67
CA ARG A 454 -32.11 -37.09 30.89
C ARG A 454 -33.21 -38.15 30.87
N THR A 455 -34.38 -37.85 30.32
CA THR A 455 -35.48 -38.80 30.17
C THR A 455 -35.07 -40.01 29.32
N ILE A 456 -34.35 -39.79 28.21
CA ILE A 456 -33.85 -40.88 27.36
C ILE A 456 -32.92 -41.82 28.15
N TYR A 457 -31.96 -41.25 28.87
CA TYR A 457 -31.01 -42.03 29.69
C TYR A 457 -31.73 -42.78 30.82
N LEU A 458 -32.64 -42.11 31.54
CA LEU A 458 -33.45 -42.76 32.58
C LEU A 458 -34.32 -43.87 32.01
N SER A 459 -34.89 -43.69 30.82
CA SER A 459 -35.73 -44.70 30.17
C SER A 459 -34.92 -45.96 29.85
N LYS A 460 -33.68 -45.80 29.38
CA LYS A 460 -32.78 -46.94 29.13
C LYS A 460 -32.36 -47.64 30.42
N ILE A 461 -32.11 -46.88 31.50
CA ILE A 461 -31.85 -47.45 32.82
C ILE A 461 -33.04 -48.30 33.29
N VAL A 462 -34.26 -47.78 33.15
CA VAL A 462 -35.49 -48.50 33.50
C VAL A 462 -35.66 -49.75 32.63
N GLU A 463 -35.41 -49.65 31.32
CA GLU A 463 -35.42 -50.82 30.42
C GLU A 463 -34.47 -51.92 30.89
N ASN A 464 -33.23 -51.57 31.25
CA ASN A 464 -32.25 -52.52 31.75
C ASN A 464 -32.67 -53.14 33.10
N ILE A 465 -33.32 -52.38 33.98
CA ILE A 465 -33.91 -52.90 35.23
C ILE A 465 -35.00 -53.93 34.91
N LEU A 466 -35.90 -53.63 33.96
CA LEU A 466 -36.99 -54.52 33.58
C LEU A 466 -36.47 -55.82 32.95
N GLN A 467 -35.41 -55.75 32.14
CA GLN A 467 -34.78 -56.92 31.51
C GLN A 467 -34.04 -57.80 32.53
N THR A 468 -33.34 -57.20 33.49
CA THR A 468 -32.55 -57.94 34.49
C THR A 468 -33.39 -58.53 35.62
N ASN A 469 -34.48 -57.85 36.00
CA ASN A 469 -35.34 -58.25 37.13
C ASN A 469 -36.84 -58.31 36.72
N PRO A 470 -37.24 -59.25 35.85
CA PRO A 470 -38.62 -59.32 35.33
C PRO A 470 -39.67 -59.55 36.42
N SER A 471 -39.31 -60.21 37.53
CA SER A 471 -40.19 -60.44 38.69
C SER A 471 -40.32 -59.22 39.63
N HIS A 472 -39.51 -58.18 39.43
CA HIS A 472 -39.47 -56.96 40.24
C HIS A 472 -39.50 -55.72 39.34
N PRO A 473 -40.66 -55.40 38.73
CA PRO A 473 -40.77 -54.33 37.75
C PRO A 473 -40.53 -52.96 38.38
N PHE A 474 -39.90 -52.04 37.66
CA PHE A 474 -39.60 -50.69 38.15
C PHE A 474 -40.88 -49.89 38.46
N PHE A 475 -40.93 -49.21 39.62
CA PHE A 475 -41.97 -48.24 39.96
C PHE A 475 -41.41 -46.82 40.19
N LYS A 476 -40.47 -46.65 41.12
CA LYS A 476 -39.84 -45.36 41.47
C LYS A 476 -38.38 -45.54 41.89
N PHE A 477 -37.56 -44.52 41.71
CA PHE A 477 -36.19 -44.53 42.21
C PHE A 477 -36.16 -44.26 43.72
N TRP A 478 -35.15 -44.82 44.42
CA TRP A 478 -34.84 -44.53 45.81
C TRP A 478 -33.44 -43.93 45.91
N ILE A 479 -33.35 -42.63 46.16
CA ILE A 479 -32.09 -41.86 46.12
C ILE A 479 -32.07 -40.93 47.33
N ASN A 480 -30.92 -40.79 48.01
CA ASN A 480 -30.75 -39.90 49.17
C ASN A 480 -31.84 -40.04 50.24
N ASN A 481 -32.25 -41.28 50.55
CA ASN A 481 -33.34 -41.62 51.48
C ASN A 481 -34.72 -41.03 51.11
N ARG A 482 -34.96 -40.72 49.84
CA ARG A 482 -36.24 -40.21 49.34
C ARG A 482 -36.73 -41.03 48.14
N ILE A 483 -38.05 -41.05 47.97
CA ILE A 483 -38.71 -41.65 46.82
C ILE A 483 -38.77 -40.60 45.71
N VAL A 484 -38.18 -40.90 44.56
CA VAL A 484 -38.10 -39.99 43.41
C VAL A 484 -38.84 -40.63 42.24
N ASN A 485 -39.84 -39.93 41.70
CA ASN A 485 -40.56 -40.40 40.50
C ASN A 485 -39.74 -40.08 39.22
N LEU A 486 -40.18 -40.58 38.06
CA LEU A 486 -39.42 -40.41 36.82
C LEU A 486 -39.27 -38.94 36.41
N THR A 487 -40.26 -38.08 36.67
CA THR A 487 -40.18 -36.65 36.34
C THR A 487 -39.19 -35.91 37.23
N GLN A 488 -39.20 -36.16 38.54
CA GLN A 488 -38.25 -35.62 39.51
C GLN A 488 -36.82 -36.15 39.27
N ALA A 489 -36.69 -37.37 38.75
CA ALA A 489 -35.39 -37.94 38.40
C ALA A 489 -34.69 -37.20 37.25
N THR A 490 -35.42 -36.40 36.45
CA THR A 490 -34.83 -35.54 35.42
C THR A 490 -34.19 -34.26 35.98
N GLU A 491 -34.43 -33.93 37.25
CA GLU A 491 -33.77 -32.82 37.94
C GLU A 491 -32.29 -33.13 38.16
N GLU A 492 -31.44 -32.11 38.06
CA GLU A 492 -29.97 -32.26 37.97
C GLU A 492 -29.38 -33.03 39.15
N GLU A 493 -29.77 -32.66 40.36
CA GLU A 493 -29.28 -33.29 41.59
C GLU A 493 -29.65 -34.78 41.65
N ASN A 494 -30.90 -35.12 41.30
CA ASN A 494 -31.40 -36.49 41.31
C ASN A 494 -30.76 -37.33 40.20
N PHE A 495 -30.66 -36.78 38.99
CA PHE A 495 -30.05 -37.47 37.84
C PHE A 495 -28.58 -37.78 38.11
N ASN A 496 -27.81 -36.80 38.60
CA ASN A 496 -26.41 -36.97 38.95
C ASN A 496 -26.21 -38.02 40.05
N ALA A 497 -27.10 -38.08 41.04
CA ALA A 497 -27.06 -39.12 42.06
C ALA A 497 -27.36 -40.53 41.49
N ILE A 498 -28.19 -40.65 40.45
CA ILE A 498 -28.47 -41.92 39.76
C ILE A 498 -27.25 -42.38 38.98
N ILE A 499 -26.74 -41.56 38.05
CA ILE A 499 -25.70 -41.98 37.10
C ILE A 499 -24.35 -42.28 37.78
N ASN A 500 -24.08 -41.65 38.92
CA ASN A 500 -22.86 -41.89 39.71
C ASN A 500 -23.00 -43.07 40.69
N SER A 501 -24.20 -43.67 40.81
CA SER A 501 -24.41 -44.81 41.69
C SER A 501 -23.95 -46.11 41.01
N THR A 502 -23.12 -46.90 41.70
CA THR A 502 -22.76 -48.25 41.24
C THR A 502 -23.82 -49.29 41.62
N ARG A 503 -24.55 -49.03 42.71
CA ARG A 503 -25.68 -49.82 43.20
C ARG A 503 -26.90 -48.93 43.37
N LEU A 504 -27.68 -48.80 42.31
CA LEU A 504 -28.91 -48.03 42.28
C LEU A 504 -30.03 -48.77 43.03
N GLN A 505 -30.81 -48.06 43.85
CA GLN A 505 -31.98 -48.63 44.52
C GLN A 505 -33.27 -48.18 43.84
N TYR A 506 -34.21 -49.10 43.69
CA TYR A 506 -35.54 -48.79 43.15
C TYR A 506 -36.64 -49.55 43.90
N ILE A 507 -37.85 -48.99 43.87
CA ILE A 507 -39.06 -49.61 44.42
C ILE A 507 -39.75 -50.38 43.29
N TYR A 508 -40.20 -51.61 43.57
CA TYR A 508 -40.92 -52.44 42.60
C TYR A 508 -42.38 -52.75 42.96
N ASN A 509 -42.82 -52.39 44.17
CA ASN A 509 -44.20 -52.61 44.62
C ASN A 509 -44.78 -51.36 45.28
N GLN A 510 -45.92 -50.90 44.78
CA GLN A 510 -46.60 -49.68 45.20
C GLN A 510 -47.17 -49.76 46.63
N SER A 511 -47.55 -50.95 47.12
CA SER A 511 -48.26 -51.10 48.40
C SER A 511 -47.35 -51.23 49.62
N GLN A 512 -46.17 -51.84 49.47
CA GLN A 512 -45.26 -52.14 50.60
C GLN A 512 -43.87 -51.49 50.49
N GLN A 513 -43.60 -50.71 49.43
CA GLN A 513 -42.34 -49.99 49.21
C GLN A 513 -41.08 -50.86 49.29
N TYR A 514 -41.16 -52.13 48.86
CA TYR A 514 -40.01 -53.01 48.79
C TYR A 514 -38.96 -52.48 47.82
N ARG A 515 -37.70 -52.53 48.27
CA ARG A 515 -36.53 -52.01 47.55
C ARG A 515 -35.74 -53.15 46.95
N GLN A 516 -35.22 -52.93 45.75
CA GLN A 516 -34.30 -53.83 45.07
C GLN A 516 -33.05 -53.05 44.65
N ASN A 517 -31.90 -53.71 44.66
CA ASN A 517 -30.65 -53.14 44.17
C ASN A 517 -30.46 -53.51 42.69
N PHE A 518 -29.93 -52.57 41.91
CA PHE A 518 -29.54 -52.74 40.52
C PHE A 518 -28.09 -52.26 40.35
N ASN A 519 -27.24 -53.10 39.75
CA ASN A 519 -25.87 -52.71 39.46
C ASN A 519 -25.86 -51.88 38.18
N LEU A 520 -25.66 -50.56 38.31
CA LEU A 520 -25.67 -49.64 37.19
C LEU A 520 -24.25 -49.48 36.62
N ASN A 521 -24.09 -49.72 35.31
CA ASN A 521 -22.93 -49.31 34.54
C ASN A 521 -23.36 -48.20 33.58
N PHE A 522 -23.20 -46.95 33.99
CA PHE A 522 -23.66 -45.82 33.17
C PHE A 522 -22.86 -45.69 31.87
N ASN A 523 -21.55 -45.96 31.89
CA ASN A 523 -20.68 -45.87 30.70
C ASN A 523 -21.11 -46.82 29.57
N SER A 524 -21.68 -47.99 29.89
CA SER A 524 -22.24 -48.88 28.85
C SER A 524 -23.54 -48.33 28.29
N ILE A 525 -24.40 -47.78 29.14
CA ILE A 525 -25.66 -47.13 28.74
C ILE A 525 -25.39 -45.91 27.85
N GLU A 526 -24.37 -45.12 28.16
CA GLU A 526 -23.94 -43.99 27.31
C GLU A 526 -23.62 -44.45 25.90
N LYS A 527 -22.79 -45.48 25.76
CA LYS A 527 -22.38 -46.03 24.45
C LYS A 527 -23.53 -46.68 23.68
N GLU A 528 -24.50 -47.28 24.37
CA GLU A 528 -25.70 -47.86 23.76
C GLU A 528 -26.64 -46.79 23.20
N ILE A 529 -26.80 -45.67 23.92
CA ILE A 529 -27.67 -44.57 23.49
C ILE A 529 -26.99 -43.72 22.40
N ASN A 530 -25.70 -43.43 22.56
CA ASN A 530 -24.92 -42.67 21.60
C ASN A 530 -23.46 -43.14 21.60
N SER A 531 -23.03 -43.73 20.48
CA SER A 531 -21.67 -44.25 20.31
C SER A 531 -20.63 -43.16 20.02
N VAL A 532 -21.05 -41.93 19.73
CA VAL A 532 -20.20 -40.81 19.31
C VAL A 532 -19.92 -39.85 20.46
N HIS A 533 -20.94 -39.48 21.24
CA HIS A 533 -20.83 -38.47 22.30
C HIS A 533 -21.28 -38.98 23.66
N THR A 534 -20.57 -38.57 24.71
CA THR A 534 -20.95 -38.86 26.12
C THR A 534 -22.19 -38.08 26.54
N TYR A 535 -22.83 -38.46 27.66
CA TYR A 535 -23.94 -37.68 28.21
C TYR A 535 -23.51 -36.24 28.48
N LYS A 536 -22.32 -36.03 29.05
CA LYS A 536 -21.80 -34.71 29.41
C LYS A 536 -21.58 -33.81 28.19
N GLU A 537 -20.98 -34.35 27.12
CA GLU A 537 -20.82 -33.63 25.85
C GLU A 537 -22.18 -33.24 25.25
N ARG A 538 -23.17 -34.13 25.33
CA ARG A 538 -24.53 -33.85 24.85
C ARG A 538 -25.26 -32.82 25.72
N GLU A 539 -25.04 -32.84 27.03
CA GLU A 539 -25.57 -31.84 27.95
C GLU A 539 -24.98 -30.45 27.65
N GLU A 540 -23.68 -30.36 27.40
CA GLU A 540 -22.99 -29.13 26.98
C GLU A 540 -23.49 -28.63 25.60
N LEU A 541 -23.74 -29.53 24.65
CA LEU A 541 -24.33 -29.20 23.34
C LEU A 541 -25.75 -28.63 23.47
N ILE A 542 -26.60 -29.19 24.32
CA ILE A 542 -27.96 -28.67 24.53
C ILE A 542 -27.91 -27.33 25.29
N ALA A 543 -27.05 -27.21 26.31
CA ALA A 543 -26.86 -25.96 27.04
C ALA A 543 -26.35 -24.81 26.14
N SER A 544 -25.57 -25.14 25.12
CA SER A 544 -25.02 -24.16 24.17
C SER A 544 -26.01 -23.71 23.09
N LYS A 545 -27.20 -24.32 22.97
CA LYS A 545 -28.29 -23.79 22.11
C LYS A 545 -28.69 -22.37 22.48
N ASN A 546 -28.71 -22.04 23.77
CA ASN A 546 -28.98 -20.68 24.25
C ASN A 546 -27.84 -19.69 23.97
N LYS A 547 -26.68 -20.17 23.51
CA LYS A 547 -25.50 -19.39 23.15
C LYS A 547 -25.25 -19.35 21.64
N LEU A 548 -26.15 -19.91 20.83
CA LEU A 548 -26.00 -19.90 19.36
C LEU A 548 -25.84 -18.48 18.82
N ASP A 549 -26.61 -17.53 19.34
CA ASP A 549 -26.53 -16.13 18.92
C ASP A 549 -25.21 -15.47 19.37
N ASP A 550 -24.71 -15.78 20.56
CA ASP A 550 -23.38 -15.34 21.04
C ASP A 550 -22.25 -15.87 20.14
N PHE A 551 -22.32 -17.12 19.70
CA PHE A 551 -21.36 -17.66 18.72
C PHE A 551 -21.43 -16.94 17.36
N LYS A 552 -22.64 -16.61 16.89
CA LYS A 552 -22.83 -15.86 15.65
C LYS A 552 -22.31 -14.43 15.77
N GLN A 553 -22.54 -13.77 16.91
CA GLN A 553 -21.98 -12.45 17.21
C GLN A 553 -20.44 -12.47 17.27
N GLN A 554 -19.84 -13.51 17.86
CA GLN A 554 -18.38 -13.69 17.85
C GLN A 554 -17.82 -13.84 16.43
N ILE A 555 -18.52 -14.53 15.52
CA ILE A 555 -18.12 -14.61 14.10
C ILE A 555 -18.16 -13.22 13.46
N GLU A 556 -19.18 -12.41 13.75
CA GLU A 556 -19.29 -11.04 13.24
C GLU A 556 -18.13 -10.16 13.73
N GLU A 557 -17.79 -10.21 15.02
CA GLU A 557 -16.63 -9.49 15.58
C GLU A 557 -15.30 -9.95 14.96
N LEU A 558 -15.15 -11.25 14.71
CA LEU A 558 -13.97 -11.81 14.05
C LEU A 558 -13.86 -11.33 12.59
N GLU A 559 -14.94 -11.29 11.83
CA GLU A 559 -14.92 -10.73 10.47
C GLU A 559 -14.61 -9.22 10.47
N GLU A 560 -15.15 -8.44 11.41
CA GLU A 560 -14.74 -7.04 11.60
C GLU A 560 -13.25 -6.90 11.92
N SER A 561 -12.70 -7.81 12.73
CA SER A 561 -11.28 -7.79 13.08
C SER A 561 -10.38 -7.95 11.85
N LYS A 562 -10.77 -8.75 10.84
CA LYS A 562 -10.03 -8.87 9.56
C LYS A 562 -9.94 -7.53 8.84
N ASN A 563 -11.02 -6.75 8.86
CA ASN A 563 -11.02 -5.40 8.29
C ASN A 563 -10.10 -4.44 9.05
N ARG A 564 -9.99 -4.58 10.37
CA ARG A 564 -9.04 -3.79 11.19
C ARG A 564 -7.59 -4.18 10.88
N ILE A 565 -7.30 -5.48 10.79
CA ILE A 565 -5.96 -6.02 10.44
C ILE A 565 -5.47 -5.46 9.09
N LYS A 566 -6.36 -5.40 8.08
CA LYS A 566 -6.03 -4.85 6.76
C LYS A 566 -5.65 -3.36 6.79
N LYS A 567 -6.20 -2.60 7.74
CA LYS A 567 -5.99 -1.15 7.87
C LYS A 567 -4.71 -0.77 8.63
N HIS A 568 -4.02 -1.73 9.26
CA HIS A 568 -2.75 -1.44 9.93
C HIS A 568 -1.75 -0.81 8.96
N GLN A 569 -1.08 0.24 9.41
CA GLN A 569 -0.04 0.92 8.62
C GLN A 569 1.31 0.22 8.83
N ILE A 570 2.19 0.20 7.82
CA ILE A 570 3.52 -0.41 7.96
C ILE A 570 4.30 0.15 9.16
N LYS A 571 4.15 1.44 9.46
CA LYS A 571 4.79 2.11 10.60
C LYS A 571 4.40 1.48 11.94
N GLU A 572 3.13 1.07 12.08
CA GLU A 572 2.59 0.48 13.30
C GLU A 572 3.17 -0.92 13.49
N LEU A 573 3.15 -1.73 12.43
CA LEU A 573 3.67 -3.10 12.41
C LEU A 573 5.18 -3.17 12.72
N ILE A 574 5.94 -2.18 12.27
CA ILE A 574 7.38 -2.09 12.59
C ILE A 574 7.57 -1.61 14.04
N SER A 575 6.76 -0.65 14.50
CA SER A 575 6.84 -0.13 15.88
C SER A 575 6.49 -1.20 16.92
N THR A 576 5.53 -2.08 16.62
CA THR A 576 5.13 -3.22 17.47
C THR A 576 6.03 -4.43 17.31
N LYS A 577 7.04 -4.39 16.43
CA LYS A 577 7.94 -5.50 16.06
C LYS A 577 7.22 -6.73 15.48
N GLU A 578 6.06 -6.53 14.86
CA GLU A 578 5.39 -7.58 14.09
C GLU A 578 6.05 -7.81 12.73
N ILE A 579 6.73 -6.78 12.20
CA ILE A 579 7.55 -6.86 10.99
C ILE A 579 8.96 -6.37 11.31
N GLU A 580 9.95 -7.22 11.02
CA GLU A 580 11.36 -6.89 11.15
C GLU A 580 11.96 -6.35 9.83
N VAL A 581 12.85 -5.36 9.97
CA VAL A 581 13.52 -4.67 8.87
C VAL A 581 14.88 -5.32 8.61
N GLY A 582 14.96 -6.09 7.51
CA GLY A 582 16.18 -6.83 7.15
C GLY A 582 16.58 -7.91 8.17
N ASN A 583 17.57 -8.74 7.80
CA ASN A 583 18.10 -9.82 8.65
C ASN A 583 19.56 -9.57 9.10
N GLN A 584 20.18 -8.47 8.67
CA GLN A 584 21.58 -8.12 8.94
C GLN A 584 21.68 -6.69 9.45
N GLU A 585 22.52 -6.45 10.46
CA GLU A 585 22.86 -5.12 10.93
C GLU A 585 23.67 -4.40 9.85
N SER A 586 23.01 -3.50 9.12
CA SER A 586 23.63 -2.66 8.11
C SER A 586 23.09 -1.23 8.23
N LYS A 587 23.93 -0.23 7.94
CA LYS A 587 23.52 1.18 7.90
C LYS A 587 22.29 1.40 6.99
N GLN A 588 22.14 0.59 5.94
CA GLN A 588 20.97 0.60 5.07
C GLN A 588 19.70 0.19 5.80
N ASN A 589 19.73 -0.91 6.56
CA ASN A 589 18.56 -1.40 7.29
C ASN A 589 18.20 -0.47 8.46
N GLU A 590 19.18 0.16 9.10
CA GLU A 590 18.96 1.21 10.10
C GLU A 590 18.21 2.42 9.52
N LEU A 591 18.64 2.90 8.34
CA LEU A 591 17.96 3.97 7.62
C LEU A 591 16.53 3.56 7.23
N ILE A 592 16.35 2.39 6.61
CA ILE A 592 15.02 1.88 6.24
C ILE A 592 14.11 1.79 7.46
N ASN A 593 14.62 1.29 8.60
CA ASN A 593 13.86 1.18 9.83
C ASN A 593 13.37 2.54 10.33
N ILE A 594 14.25 3.54 10.41
CA ILE A 594 13.85 4.89 10.84
C ILE A 594 12.84 5.50 9.87
N LEU A 595 13.08 5.39 8.56
CA LEU A 595 12.17 5.94 7.55
C LEU A 595 10.78 5.31 7.59
N LEU A 596 10.67 4.00 7.77
CA LEU A 596 9.38 3.30 7.83
C LEU A 596 8.69 3.45 9.19
N ARG A 597 9.44 3.33 10.30
CA ARG A 597 8.90 3.39 11.67
C ARG A 597 8.32 4.77 11.99
N ASN A 598 8.96 5.83 11.51
CA ASN A 598 8.48 7.21 11.69
C ASN A 598 7.47 7.62 10.60
N GLY A 599 7.19 6.75 9.62
CA GLY A 599 6.21 6.99 8.56
C GLY A 599 6.67 7.99 7.48
N TYR A 600 7.97 8.23 7.38
CA TYR A 600 8.57 9.05 6.33
C TYR A 600 8.62 8.33 4.98
N ILE A 601 8.64 7.00 4.97
CA ILE A 601 8.30 6.18 3.79
C ILE A 601 7.18 5.24 4.21
N ASP A 602 6.23 5.02 3.31
CA ASP A 602 5.12 4.09 3.54
C ASP A 602 4.69 3.43 2.24
N GLU A 603 3.52 2.78 2.26
CA GLU A 603 2.97 2.03 1.12
C GLU A 603 2.70 2.92 -0.11
N SER A 604 2.69 4.25 0.06
CA SER A 604 2.55 5.23 -1.04
C SER A 604 3.86 5.55 -1.76
N TYR A 605 4.98 4.88 -1.45
CA TYR A 605 6.32 5.18 -2.01
C TYR A 605 6.35 5.32 -3.55
N LEU A 606 5.51 4.56 -4.27
CA LEU A 606 5.42 4.63 -5.73
C LEU A 606 5.08 6.04 -6.25
N GLU A 607 4.40 6.87 -5.45
CA GLU A 607 4.05 8.26 -5.78
C GLU A 607 5.25 9.19 -5.83
N TYR A 608 6.35 8.81 -5.17
CA TYR A 608 7.55 9.61 -5.01
C TYR A 608 8.69 9.19 -5.96
N ILE A 609 8.61 8.00 -6.56
CA ILE A 609 9.66 7.48 -7.46
C ILE A 609 9.35 7.61 -8.95
N SER A 610 8.08 7.84 -9.32
CA SER A 610 7.65 7.87 -10.73
C SER A 610 6.71 9.03 -11.02
N ILE A 611 6.94 9.71 -12.15
CA ILE A 611 6.01 10.71 -12.69
C ILE A 611 4.83 9.95 -13.31
N PHE A 612 3.72 9.82 -12.59
CA PHE A 612 2.50 9.30 -13.18
C PHE A 612 1.86 10.38 -14.04
N TYR A 613 1.88 10.19 -15.37
CA TYR A 613 1.17 11.06 -16.29
C TYR A 613 -0.33 10.82 -16.17
N GLU A 614 -1.00 11.63 -15.35
CA GLU A 614 -2.45 11.60 -15.23
C GLU A 614 -3.12 11.96 -16.58
N GLY A 615 -3.51 10.92 -17.33
CA GLY A 615 -4.36 11.04 -18.50
C GLY A 615 -5.82 10.76 -18.15
N SER A 616 -6.43 9.85 -18.92
CA SER A 616 -7.81 9.41 -18.72
C SER A 616 -8.05 8.68 -17.39
N LEU A 617 -7.03 8.07 -16.79
CA LEU A 617 -7.13 7.30 -15.54
C LEU A 617 -6.27 7.94 -14.46
N SER A 618 -6.70 7.84 -13.20
CA SER A 618 -5.78 8.06 -12.07
C SER A 618 -4.84 6.86 -11.93
N LYS A 619 -3.84 6.99 -11.08
CA LYS A 619 -2.92 5.90 -10.76
C LYS A 619 -3.64 4.73 -10.09
N THR A 620 -4.53 5.01 -9.15
CA THR A 620 -5.31 3.97 -8.47
C THR A 620 -6.23 3.26 -9.45
N ASP A 621 -6.88 3.99 -10.37
CA ASP A 621 -7.71 3.40 -11.42
C ASP A 621 -6.89 2.51 -12.35
N TYR A 622 -5.67 2.94 -12.71
CA TYR A 622 -4.77 2.16 -13.55
C TYR A 622 -4.31 0.87 -12.85
N GLN A 623 -3.99 0.94 -11.55
CA GLN A 623 -3.65 -0.23 -10.75
C GLN A 623 -4.83 -1.21 -10.64
N PHE A 624 -6.04 -0.71 -10.42
CA PHE A 624 -7.24 -1.55 -10.40
C PHE A 624 -7.48 -2.22 -11.76
N LEU A 625 -7.27 -1.48 -12.85
CA LEU A 625 -7.33 -2.04 -14.21
C LEU A 625 -6.28 -3.13 -14.45
N ILE A 626 -5.06 -2.96 -13.94
CA ILE A 626 -4.03 -4.01 -13.97
C ILE A 626 -4.51 -5.23 -13.19
N ASN A 627 -4.99 -5.03 -11.96
CA ASN A 627 -5.47 -6.12 -11.11
C ASN A 627 -6.55 -6.95 -11.83
N ILE A 628 -7.53 -6.29 -12.47
CA ILE A 628 -8.55 -6.92 -13.32
C ILE A 628 -7.90 -7.74 -14.45
N LYS A 629 -6.98 -7.13 -15.21
CA LYS A 629 -6.31 -7.80 -16.35
C LYS A 629 -5.47 -9.00 -15.91
N THR A 630 -4.91 -8.95 -14.72
CA THR A 630 -4.14 -10.05 -14.11
C THR A 630 -5.01 -11.00 -13.28
N GLN A 631 -6.34 -10.82 -13.28
CA GLN A 631 -7.31 -11.63 -12.52
C GLN A 631 -7.02 -11.67 -11.01
N LYS A 632 -6.44 -10.60 -10.48
CA LYS A 632 -6.14 -10.42 -9.06
C LYS A 632 -7.24 -9.59 -8.40
N SER A 633 -7.81 -10.10 -7.31
CA SER A 633 -8.79 -9.33 -6.53
C SER A 633 -8.12 -8.15 -5.84
N SER A 634 -8.79 -7.00 -5.88
CA SER A 634 -8.48 -5.86 -5.01
C SER A 634 -9.35 -5.92 -3.77
N GLU A 635 -9.00 -5.15 -2.74
CA GLU A 635 -9.89 -4.93 -1.61
C GLU A 635 -11.16 -4.17 -2.07
N PHE A 636 -12.28 -4.43 -1.39
CA PHE A 636 -13.57 -3.88 -1.79
C PHE A 636 -13.62 -2.35 -1.68
N ASP A 637 -12.90 -1.76 -0.72
CA ASP A 637 -12.81 -0.32 -0.49
C ASP A 637 -11.65 0.36 -1.25
N PHE A 638 -11.03 -0.36 -2.20
CA PHE A 638 -9.95 0.19 -3.04
C PHE A 638 -10.39 1.48 -3.73
N LYS A 639 -9.69 2.58 -3.46
CA LYS A 639 -10.11 3.93 -3.88
C LYS A 639 -10.00 4.13 -5.39
N LEU A 640 -11.11 4.46 -6.03
CA LEU A 640 -11.18 4.81 -7.44
C LEU A 640 -11.54 6.29 -7.62
N ASN A 641 -10.92 6.96 -8.59
CA ASN A 641 -11.09 8.41 -8.80
C ASN A 641 -11.81 8.69 -10.12
N LYS A 642 -11.21 8.36 -11.28
CA LYS A 642 -11.76 8.61 -12.62
C LYS A 642 -12.57 7.40 -13.11
N ILE A 643 -13.57 7.00 -12.31
CA ILE A 643 -14.37 5.77 -12.51
C ILE A 643 -15.05 5.72 -13.89
N ASP A 644 -15.57 6.83 -14.39
CA ASP A 644 -16.21 6.91 -15.72
C ASP A 644 -15.27 6.47 -16.85
N ASN A 645 -13.99 6.85 -16.77
CA ASN A 645 -12.98 6.47 -17.76
C ASN A 645 -12.46 5.06 -17.54
N LEU A 646 -12.40 4.60 -16.29
CA LEU A 646 -12.04 3.23 -15.93
C LEU A 646 -13.03 2.22 -16.49
N ILE A 647 -14.34 2.46 -16.29
CA ILE A 647 -15.41 1.59 -16.80
C ILE A 647 -15.31 1.41 -18.31
N LYS A 648 -14.95 2.46 -19.07
CA LYS A 648 -14.78 2.39 -20.54
C LYS A 648 -13.63 1.47 -20.98
N LYS A 649 -12.66 1.21 -20.10
CA LYS A 649 -11.47 0.39 -20.38
C LYS A 649 -11.58 -1.05 -19.88
N ILE A 650 -12.63 -1.37 -19.10
CA ILE A 650 -12.89 -2.73 -18.61
C ILE A 650 -13.87 -3.42 -19.57
N ASN A 651 -13.48 -4.60 -20.05
CA ASN A 651 -14.30 -5.45 -20.91
C ASN A 651 -15.56 -5.91 -20.17
N GLN A 652 -16.67 -6.05 -20.89
CA GLN A 652 -17.96 -6.35 -20.26
C GLN A 652 -17.96 -7.69 -19.49
N VAL A 653 -17.28 -8.72 -20.02
CA VAL A 653 -17.20 -10.06 -19.40
C VAL A 653 -16.51 -10.03 -18.03
N GLU A 654 -15.65 -9.05 -17.78
CA GLU A 654 -14.95 -8.91 -16.48
C GLU A 654 -15.91 -8.59 -15.33
N PHE A 655 -17.08 -8.02 -15.64
CA PHE A 655 -18.09 -7.67 -14.63
C PHE A 655 -18.84 -8.88 -14.05
N GLU A 656 -18.64 -10.08 -14.61
CA GLU A 656 -19.13 -11.35 -14.05
C GLU A 656 -18.17 -11.94 -13.02
N LYS A 657 -16.98 -11.36 -12.83
CA LYS A 657 -15.90 -11.99 -12.07
C LYS A 657 -15.75 -11.36 -10.70
N GLU A 658 -15.37 -12.18 -9.73
CA GLU A 658 -15.25 -11.79 -8.32
C GLU A 658 -14.25 -10.64 -8.07
N TYR A 659 -13.20 -10.51 -8.90
CA TYR A 659 -12.20 -9.44 -8.75
C TYR A 659 -12.70 -8.05 -9.16
N ILE A 660 -13.88 -7.94 -9.79
CA ILE A 660 -14.47 -6.63 -10.14
C ILE A 660 -15.12 -5.95 -8.92
N LEU A 661 -15.40 -6.72 -7.87
CA LEU A 661 -16.16 -6.26 -6.72
C LEU A 661 -15.40 -5.13 -6.01
N ASN A 662 -15.94 -3.92 -6.12
CA ASN A 662 -15.42 -2.72 -5.49
C ASN A 662 -16.58 -1.77 -5.15
N TYR A 663 -16.57 -1.21 -3.94
CA TYR A 663 -17.66 -0.38 -3.43
C TYR A 663 -17.81 0.90 -4.25
N SER A 664 -16.73 1.62 -4.51
CA SER A 664 -16.75 2.87 -5.28
C SER A 664 -17.23 2.62 -6.72
N LEU A 665 -16.82 1.51 -7.33
CA LEU A 665 -17.25 1.11 -8.67
C LEU A 665 -18.76 0.85 -8.73
N LEU A 666 -19.29 0.02 -7.82
CA LEU A 666 -20.71 -0.31 -7.81
C LEU A 666 -21.56 0.91 -7.46
N ASP A 667 -21.15 1.71 -6.49
CA ASP A 667 -21.84 2.93 -6.08
C ASP A 667 -21.96 3.94 -7.24
N PHE A 668 -20.88 4.09 -8.02
CA PHE A 668 -20.88 4.90 -9.24
C PHE A 668 -21.80 4.31 -10.33
N LEU A 669 -21.78 3.00 -10.53
CA LEU A 669 -22.64 2.33 -11.53
C LEU A 669 -24.13 2.46 -11.18
N LEU A 670 -24.48 2.32 -9.91
CA LEU A 670 -25.85 2.49 -9.42
C LEU A 670 -26.33 3.94 -9.57
N SER A 671 -25.47 4.92 -9.27
CA SER A 671 -25.76 6.34 -9.48
C SER A 671 -25.94 6.71 -10.96
N ASN A 672 -25.30 5.96 -11.86
CA ASN A 672 -25.21 6.29 -13.29
C ASN A 672 -25.82 5.18 -14.15
N ASN A 673 -27.13 5.28 -14.37
CA ASN A 673 -27.98 4.24 -15.00
C ASN A 673 -27.68 3.94 -16.49
N LYS A 674 -26.53 4.41 -17.01
CA LYS A 674 -26.05 4.21 -18.39
C LYS A 674 -25.52 2.79 -18.64
N HIS A 675 -25.09 2.08 -17.60
CA HIS A 675 -24.37 0.80 -17.73
C HIS A 675 -25.18 -0.41 -17.23
N LYS A 676 -26.46 -0.50 -17.62
CA LYS A 676 -27.40 -1.56 -17.14
C LYS A 676 -26.87 -2.99 -17.30
N LEU A 677 -26.19 -3.30 -18.40
CA LEU A 677 -25.62 -4.63 -18.60
C LEU A 677 -24.53 -4.95 -17.56
N LYS A 678 -23.60 -4.02 -17.31
CA LYS A 678 -22.52 -4.18 -16.33
C LYS A 678 -23.05 -4.32 -14.91
N ILE A 679 -24.09 -3.54 -14.57
CA ILE A 679 -24.82 -3.67 -13.30
C ILE A 679 -25.39 -5.09 -13.20
N ASN A 680 -26.13 -5.56 -14.20
CA ASN A 680 -26.71 -6.90 -14.17
C ASN A 680 -25.66 -7.99 -13.91
N LEU A 681 -24.49 -7.94 -14.56
CA LEU A 681 -23.43 -8.93 -14.38
C LEU A 681 -22.88 -8.95 -12.94
N ILE A 682 -22.69 -7.78 -12.32
CA ILE A 682 -22.28 -7.71 -10.90
C ILE A 682 -23.35 -8.35 -10.00
N PHE A 683 -24.63 -8.06 -10.22
CA PHE A 683 -25.69 -8.63 -9.38
C PHE A 683 -25.87 -10.15 -9.59
N GLU A 684 -25.59 -10.69 -10.79
CA GLU A 684 -25.51 -12.15 -10.97
C GLU A 684 -24.35 -12.75 -10.17
N GLN A 685 -23.19 -12.08 -10.11
CA GLN A 685 -22.07 -12.50 -9.27
C GLN A 685 -22.42 -12.44 -7.77
N LEU A 686 -23.15 -11.41 -7.32
CA LEU A 686 -23.53 -11.25 -5.91
C LEU A 686 -24.56 -12.28 -5.43
N LYS A 687 -25.37 -12.82 -6.34
CA LYS A 687 -26.42 -13.81 -6.04
C LYS A 687 -25.87 -15.21 -5.73
N ASN A 688 -24.60 -15.49 -5.98
CA ASN A 688 -24.04 -16.84 -5.94
C ASN A 688 -23.86 -17.44 -4.53
N GLU A 689 -24.32 -16.76 -3.47
CA GLU A 689 -24.27 -17.23 -2.06
C GLU A 689 -22.84 -17.53 -1.54
N SER A 690 -21.81 -17.11 -2.27
CA SER A 690 -20.41 -17.29 -1.86
C SER A 690 -20.07 -16.38 -0.68
N LYS A 691 -19.20 -16.84 0.22
CA LYS A 691 -18.71 -16.05 1.37
C LYS A 691 -18.26 -14.64 0.99
N LYS A 692 -17.58 -14.52 -0.17
CA LYS A 692 -17.07 -13.24 -0.64
C LYS A 692 -18.16 -12.31 -1.18
N SER A 693 -19.16 -12.84 -1.88
CA SER A 693 -20.35 -12.06 -2.28
C SER A 693 -21.14 -11.56 -1.07
N ILE A 694 -21.34 -12.41 -0.07
CA ILE A 694 -22.04 -12.02 1.18
C ILE A 694 -21.27 -10.94 1.94
N SER A 695 -19.95 -11.11 2.10
CA SER A 695 -19.07 -10.10 2.70
C SER A 695 -19.12 -8.77 1.94
N PHE A 696 -19.19 -8.82 0.60
CA PHE A 696 -19.34 -7.63 -0.23
C PHE A 696 -20.69 -6.94 0.00
N ILE A 697 -21.79 -7.69 -0.03
CA ILE A 697 -23.15 -7.18 0.19
C ILE A 697 -23.21 -6.46 1.54
N ASP A 698 -22.68 -7.10 2.58
CA ASP A 698 -22.70 -6.57 3.93
C ASP A 698 -21.90 -5.28 4.09
N GLY A 699 -20.65 -5.28 3.64
CA GLY A 699 -19.83 -4.07 3.69
C GLY A 699 -20.33 -2.96 2.76
N PHE A 700 -20.97 -3.29 1.63
CA PHE A 700 -21.52 -2.29 0.72
C PHE A 700 -22.73 -1.56 1.31
N VAL A 701 -23.62 -2.30 2.00
CA VAL A 701 -24.80 -1.73 2.68
C VAL A 701 -24.39 -0.68 3.72
N ASP A 702 -23.28 -0.91 4.43
CA ASP A 702 -22.77 0.04 5.43
C ASP A 702 -21.94 1.17 4.82
N TYR A 703 -21.31 0.94 3.67
CA TYR A 703 -20.44 1.93 3.01
C TYR A 703 -21.21 2.94 2.14
N SER A 704 -22.20 2.47 1.37
CA SER A 704 -22.77 3.22 0.25
C SER A 704 -23.93 4.13 0.66
N SER A 705 -23.94 5.34 0.13
CA SER A 705 -25.10 6.24 0.20
C SER A 705 -26.29 5.80 -0.67
N ASN A 706 -26.06 4.89 -1.62
CA ASN A 706 -27.06 4.29 -2.51
C ASN A 706 -27.53 2.91 -2.05
N ALA A 707 -27.41 2.59 -0.76
CA ALA A 707 -27.85 1.30 -0.19
C ALA A 707 -29.31 0.99 -0.53
N GLU A 708 -30.21 1.98 -0.56
CA GLU A 708 -31.60 1.82 -0.99
C GLU A 708 -31.72 1.24 -2.41
N LEU A 709 -31.04 1.87 -3.38
CA LEU A 709 -31.10 1.45 -4.78
C LEU A 709 -30.48 0.05 -4.97
N PHE A 710 -29.43 -0.24 -4.19
CA PHE A 710 -28.80 -1.55 -4.16
C PHE A 710 -29.75 -2.63 -3.64
N ILE A 711 -30.39 -2.41 -2.47
CA ILE A 711 -31.35 -3.37 -1.89
C ILE A 711 -32.53 -3.58 -2.84
N LYS A 712 -33.03 -2.52 -3.48
CA LYS A 712 -34.06 -2.65 -4.51
C LYS A 712 -33.62 -3.55 -5.68
N THR A 713 -32.37 -3.41 -6.12
CA THR A 713 -31.85 -4.14 -7.28
C THR A 713 -31.50 -5.59 -6.96
N ILE A 714 -30.89 -5.88 -5.79
CA ILE A 714 -30.55 -7.24 -5.37
C ILE A 714 -31.82 -8.07 -5.15
N SER A 715 -32.85 -7.49 -4.54
CA SER A 715 -34.12 -8.16 -4.24
C SER A 715 -34.84 -8.63 -5.49
N LYS A 716 -34.75 -7.86 -6.58
CA LYS A 716 -35.30 -8.24 -7.88
C LYS A 716 -34.58 -9.43 -8.52
N LYS A 717 -33.29 -9.61 -8.23
CA LYS A 717 -32.42 -10.63 -8.84
C LYS A 717 -32.33 -11.90 -7.99
N TRP A 718 -32.28 -11.75 -6.68
CA TRP A 718 -32.09 -12.80 -5.70
C TRP A 718 -33.35 -12.95 -4.83
N THR A 719 -34.34 -13.65 -5.37
CA THR A 719 -35.60 -13.91 -4.65
C THR A 719 -35.43 -14.83 -3.44
N ASN A 720 -34.33 -15.60 -3.38
CA ASN A 720 -34.01 -16.51 -2.28
C ASN A 720 -33.25 -15.82 -1.13
N ILE A 721 -33.01 -14.50 -1.21
CA ILE A 721 -32.18 -13.76 -0.25
C ILE A 721 -32.60 -13.96 1.20
N TRP A 722 -33.90 -13.94 1.49
CA TRP A 722 -34.38 -14.10 2.86
C TRP A 722 -34.21 -15.53 3.38
N HIS A 723 -34.40 -16.55 2.53
CA HIS A 723 -34.14 -17.94 2.93
C HIS A 723 -32.68 -18.13 3.34
N TYR A 724 -31.75 -17.62 2.54
CA TYR A 724 -30.32 -17.68 2.85
C TYR A 724 -30.01 -16.96 4.17
N ILE A 725 -30.53 -15.73 4.35
CA ILE A 725 -30.32 -14.95 5.58
C ILE A 725 -30.87 -15.68 6.81
N GLU A 726 -32.08 -16.22 6.72
CA GLU A 726 -32.76 -16.88 7.83
C GLU A 726 -32.12 -18.22 8.20
N SER A 727 -31.73 -19.01 7.19
CA SER A 727 -31.40 -20.43 7.36
C SER A 727 -29.93 -20.81 7.13
N GLU A 728 -29.15 -20.02 6.37
CA GLU A 728 -27.81 -20.44 5.88
C GLU A 728 -26.67 -19.46 6.22
N SER A 729 -26.98 -18.19 6.49
CA SER A 729 -25.98 -17.10 6.57
C SER A 729 -25.14 -17.07 7.86
N ASN A 730 -25.51 -17.85 8.88
CA ASN A 730 -24.97 -17.76 10.25
C ASN A 730 -24.99 -16.34 10.84
N PHE A 731 -25.83 -15.44 10.33
CA PHE A 731 -26.00 -14.09 10.88
C PHE A 731 -26.65 -14.12 12.25
N SER A 732 -26.21 -13.20 13.13
CA SER A 732 -26.86 -12.94 14.42
C SER A 732 -28.31 -12.48 14.23
N GLU A 733 -29.13 -12.66 15.25
CA GLU A 733 -30.53 -12.22 15.21
C GLU A 733 -30.68 -10.71 14.98
N ASP A 734 -29.75 -9.91 15.49
CA ASP A 734 -29.76 -8.46 15.25
C ASP A 734 -29.41 -8.10 13.80
N LYS A 735 -28.48 -8.83 13.19
CA LYS A 735 -28.16 -8.66 11.77
C LYS A 735 -29.30 -9.13 10.87
N LYS A 736 -29.97 -10.23 11.20
CA LYS A 736 -31.20 -10.66 10.50
C LYS A 736 -32.28 -9.59 10.56
N LYS A 737 -32.54 -8.98 11.73
CA LYS A 737 -33.49 -7.86 11.88
C LYS A 737 -33.11 -6.66 11.02
N LYS A 738 -31.82 -6.32 10.95
CA LYS A 738 -31.30 -5.24 10.07
C LYS A 738 -31.64 -5.52 8.61
N TYR A 739 -31.34 -6.70 8.10
CA TYR A 739 -31.65 -7.08 6.72
C TYR A 739 -33.15 -7.19 6.44
N PHE A 740 -33.91 -7.76 7.38
CA PHE A 740 -35.37 -7.81 7.30
C PHE A 740 -35.95 -6.40 7.08
N LYS A 741 -35.53 -5.44 7.91
CA LYS A 741 -35.94 -4.04 7.79
C LYS A 741 -35.57 -3.46 6.41
N LEU A 742 -34.32 -3.60 5.98
CA LEU A 742 -33.84 -3.07 4.70
C LEU A 742 -34.64 -3.64 3.52
N LEU A 743 -34.89 -4.95 3.52
CA LEU A 743 -35.63 -5.63 2.46
C LEU A 743 -37.08 -5.14 2.39
N ILE A 744 -37.77 -5.01 3.52
CA ILE A 744 -39.17 -4.52 3.54
C ILE A 744 -39.24 -3.04 3.14
N GLU A 745 -38.28 -2.23 3.59
CA GLU A 745 -38.27 -0.78 3.35
C GLU A 745 -38.03 -0.43 1.87
N HIS A 746 -37.03 -1.06 1.23
CA HIS A 746 -36.52 -0.60 -0.06
C HIS A 746 -36.89 -1.48 -1.27
N SER A 747 -37.35 -2.71 -1.06
CA SER A 747 -37.71 -3.61 -2.18
C SER A 747 -39.06 -3.25 -2.79
N ASP A 748 -39.27 -3.53 -4.08
CA ASP A 748 -40.59 -3.38 -4.70
C ASP A 748 -41.59 -4.41 -4.15
N THR A 749 -42.87 -4.05 -4.05
CA THR A 749 -43.91 -4.90 -3.42
C THR A 749 -44.04 -6.28 -4.08
N ASN A 750 -43.94 -6.34 -5.41
CA ASN A 750 -43.94 -7.60 -6.15
C ASN A 750 -42.74 -8.51 -5.85
N ASP A 751 -41.59 -7.93 -5.54
CA ASP A 751 -40.39 -8.69 -5.19
C ASP A 751 -40.45 -9.16 -3.73
N ILE A 752 -40.98 -8.33 -2.82
CA ILE A 752 -41.32 -8.74 -1.45
C ILE A 752 -42.26 -9.95 -1.46
N LYS A 753 -43.28 -9.93 -2.33
CA LYS A 753 -44.20 -11.07 -2.48
C LYS A 753 -43.46 -12.37 -2.81
N LYS A 754 -42.45 -12.32 -3.68
CA LYS A 754 -41.66 -13.50 -4.08
C LYS A 754 -40.71 -13.93 -2.97
N ILE A 755 -40.05 -12.99 -2.31
CA ILE A 755 -39.04 -13.25 -1.27
C ILE A 755 -39.68 -13.86 -0.03
N PHE A 756 -40.80 -13.30 0.43
CA PHE A 756 -41.45 -13.67 1.68
C PHE A 756 -42.64 -14.63 1.51
N ALA A 757 -42.85 -15.20 0.30
CA ALA A 757 -43.97 -16.10 0.03
C ALA A 757 -44.07 -17.27 1.04
N ASN A 758 -42.92 -17.85 1.39
CA ASN A 758 -42.81 -18.97 2.34
C ASN A 758 -42.51 -18.54 3.77
N TYR A 759 -42.40 -17.22 4.03
CA TYR A 759 -41.96 -16.64 5.30
C TYR A 759 -42.97 -15.64 5.86
N LYS A 760 -44.26 -15.84 5.56
CA LYS A 760 -45.34 -15.01 6.11
C LYS A 760 -45.36 -15.04 7.64
N SER A 761 -44.98 -16.17 8.26
CA SER A 761 -44.89 -16.33 9.71
C SER A 761 -43.97 -15.31 10.37
N THR A 762 -42.81 -15.05 9.76
CA THR A 762 -41.83 -14.03 10.22
C THR A 762 -42.47 -12.66 10.38
N ILE A 763 -43.46 -12.32 9.55
CA ILE A 763 -44.19 -11.06 9.64
C ILE A 763 -45.38 -11.18 10.60
N SER A 764 -46.21 -12.22 10.45
CA SER A 764 -47.46 -12.38 11.22
C SER A 764 -47.27 -12.59 12.73
N GLU A 765 -46.10 -13.11 13.12
CA GLU A 765 -45.74 -13.38 14.52
C GLU A 765 -44.93 -12.24 15.15
N ASN A 766 -44.46 -11.28 14.35
CA ASN A 766 -43.70 -10.13 14.82
C ASN A 766 -44.65 -9.02 15.31
N LYS A 767 -44.83 -8.93 16.64
CA LYS A 767 -45.71 -7.96 17.30
C LYS A 767 -45.40 -6.50 16.97
N ASP A 768 -44.13 -6.20 16.67
CA ASP A 768 -43.63 -4.85 16.42
C ASP A 768 -43.47 -4.55 14.92
N PHE A 769 -43.94 -5.42 14.02
CA PHE A 769 -43.83 -5.20 12.58
C PHE A 769 -44.44 -3.86 12.12
N LEU A 770 -45.56 -3.45 12.72
CA LEU A 770 -46.20 -2.16 12.38
C LEU A 770 -45.37 -0.94 12.80
N ASN A 771 -44.43 -1.12 13.73
CA ASN A 771 -43.49 -0.10 14.19
C ASN A 771 -42.17 -0.12 13.42
N LEU A 772 -42.00 -1.05 12.47
CA LEU A 772 -40.74 -1.27 11.77
C LEU A 772 -40.32 -0.07 10.91
N LEU A 773 -41.28 0.54 10.21
CA LEU A 773 -41.06 1.61 9.24
C LEU A 773 -41.92 2.84 9.54
N LYS A 774 -41.38 4.02 9.19
CA LYS A 774 -42.16 5.27 9.23
C LYS A 774 -43.18 5.34 8.09
N ASN A 775 -42.92 4.68 6.97
CA ASN A 775 -43.79 4.70 5.81
C ASN A 775 -44.95 3.71 5.97
N GLN A 776 -46.09 4.22 6.42
CA GLN A 776 -47.28 3.41 6.68
C GLN A 776 -47.94 2.86 5.42
N THR A 777 -47.86 3.56 4.27
CA THR A 777 -48.45 3.05 3.02
C THR A 777 -47.72 1.80 2.55
N LYS A 778 -46.38 1.79 2.68
CA LYS A 778 -45.57 0.62 2.35
C LYS A 778 -45.94 -0.60 3.20
N ILE A 779 -46.19 -0.40 4.51
CA ILE A 779 -46.64 -1.47 5.41
C ILE A 779 -48.00 -2.00 4.96
N LYS A 780 -48.97 -1.12 4.64
CA LYS A 780 -50.30 -1.52 4.13
C LYS A 780 -50.17 -2.36 2.86
N ASP A 781 -49.38 -1.92 1.89
CA ASP A 781 -49.16 -2.65 0.63
C ASP A 781 -48.56 -4.05 0.87
N VAL A 782 -47.62 -4.17 1.81
CA VAL A 782 -46.99 -5.46 2.15
C VAL A 782 -47.98 -6.41 2.82
N ILE A 783 -48.83 -5.90 3.73
CA ILE A 783 -49.88 -6.69 4.39
C ILE A 783 -50.88 -7.23 3.36
N GLU A 784 -51.33 -6.36 2.45
CA GLU A 784 -52.31 -6.72 1.42
C GLU A 784 -51.74 -7.71 0.40
N ILE A 785 -50.51 -7.48 -0.12
CA ILE A 785 -49.96 -8.32 -1.18
C ILE A 785 -49.56 -9.73 -0.73
N LEU A 786 -49.19 -9.86 0.55
CA LEU A 786 -48.84 -11.13 1.18
C LEU A 786 -50.05 -11.80 1.85
N ASP A 787 -51.19 -11.11 1.96
CA ASP A 787 -52.38 -11.58 2.69
C ASP A 787 -52.03 -12.05 4.12
N ILE A 788 -51.52 -11.11 4.91
CA ILE A 788 -51.00 -11.40 6.26
C ILE A 788 -52.15 -11.39 7.27
N LYS A 789 -52.26 -12.47 8.04
CA LYS A 789 -53.13 -12.53 9.22
C LYS A 789 -52.29 -12.51 10.50
N PHE A 790 -52.26 -11.36 11.18
CA PHE A 790 -51.50 -11.22 12.42
C PHE A 790 -52.09 -12.07 13.55
N LYS A 791 -51.20 -12.73 14.30
CA LYS A 791 -51.57 -13.48 15.51
C LYS A 791 -51.59 -12.61 16.75
N ASP A 792 -50.72 -11.61 16.81
CA ASP A 792 -50.70 -10.62 17.88
C ASP A 792 -50.07 -9.33 17.35
N ILE A 793 -50.49 -8.19 17.90
CA ILE A 793 -50.02 -6.87 17.47
C ILE A 793 -49.79 -6.01 18.71
N SER A 794 -48.71 -5.24 18.71
CA SER A 794 -48.44 -4.31 19.79
C SER A 794 -49.46 -3.18 19.85
N ASN A 795 -50.04 -2.93 21.03
CA ASN A 795 -51.00 -1.85 21.27
C ASN A 795 -50.37 -0.45 21.14
N SER A 796 -49.04 -0.33 21.09
CA SER A 796 -48.33 0.93 20.83
C SER A 796 -48.20 1.27 19.33
N SER A 797 -48.74 0.44 18.45
CA SER A 797 -48.67 0.64 17.00
C SER A 797 -49.45 1.87 16.51
N PRO A 798 -49.10 2.45 15.34
CA PRO A 798 -49.80 3.61 14.79
C PRO A 798 -51.30 3.35 14.60
N LYS A 799 -52.16 4.25 15.10
CA LYS A 799 -53.63 4.10 15.07
C LYS A 799 -54.17 3.82 13.66
N GLU A 800 -53.64 4.51 12.65
CA GLU A 800 -54.08 4.38 11.26
C GLU A 800 -53.79 2.98 10.66
N LEU A 801 -52.70 2.33 11.10
CA LEU A 801 -52.39 0.95 10.70
C LEU A 801 -53.28 -0.06 11.43
N LEU A 802 -53.55 0.18 12.72
CA LEU A 802 -54.47 -0.65 13.50
C LEU A 802 -55.89 -0.61 12.92
N GLU A 803 -56.39 0.58 12.60
CA GLU A 803 -57.69 0.76 11.93
C GLU A 803 -57.75 -0.02 10.61
N PHE A 804 -56.72 0.10 9.77
CA PHE A 804 -56.64 -0.62 8.49
C PHE A 804 -56.67 -2.14 8.66
N ILE A 805 -55.95 -2.68 9.65
CA ILE A 805 -55.92 -4.13 9.91
C ILE A 805 -57.27 -4.63 10.42
N TYR A 806 -57.88 -3.89 11.34
CA TYR A 806 -59.14 -4.26 11.96
C TYR A 806 -60.34 -4.11 11.02
N SER A 807 -60.33 -3.12 10.12
CA SER A 807 -61.41 -2.92 9.15
C SER A 807 -61.37 -3.93 8.00
N ASN A 808 -60.19 -4.44 7.65
CA ASN A 808 -59.99 -5.33 6.49
C ASN A 808 -59.71 -6.80 6.87
N ASN A 809 -59.90 -7.17 8.13
CA ASN A 809 -59.75 -8.56 8.61
C ASN A 809 -58.35 -9.18 8.45
N TYR A 810 -57.28 -8.37 8.50
CA TYR A 810 -55.88 -8.84 8.45
C TYR A 810 -55.37 -9.41 9.79
N TYR A 811 -56.24 -10.07 10.55
CA TYR A 811 -55.93 -10.68 11.84
C TYR A 811 -56.54 -12.08 11.94
N SER A 812 -55.84 -12.96 12.65
CA SER A 812 -56.39 -14.27 13.02
C SER A 812 -57.36 -14.13 14.18
N ILE A 813 -58.42 -14.94 14.19
CA ILE A 813 -59.40 -14.92 15.28
C ILE A 813 -58.80 -15.67 16.47
N ASN A 814 -58.32 -14.92 17.46
CA ASN A 814 -57.79 -15.47 18.70
C ASN A 814 -58.04 -14.54 19.89
N THR A 815 -57.83 -15.04 21.10
CA THR A 815 -58.12 -14.31 22.33
C THR A 815 -57.36 -12.99 22.46
N SER A 816 -56.13 -12.89 21.95
CA SER A 816 -55.31 -11.67 22.00
C SER A 816 -55.87 -10.61 21.07
N MET A 817 -56.09 -10.95 19.80
CA MET A 817 -56.57 -10.01 18.78
C MET A 817 -57.95 -9.46 19.09
N VAL A 818 -58.88 -10.31 19.55
CA VAL A 818 -60.23 -9.85 19.95
C VAL A 818 -60.14 -8.86 21.12
N LYS A 819 -59.30 -9.13 22.13
CA LYS A 819 -59.06 -8.19 23.25
C LYS A 819 -58.45 -6.88 22.77
N ASN A 820 -57.46 -6.93 21.87
CA ASN A 820 -56.81 -5.75 21.33
C ASN A 820 -57.81 -4.87 20.56
N ILE A 821 -58.68 -5.46 19.74
CA ILE A 821 -59.71 -4.73 18.98
C ILE A 821 -60.74 -4.09 19.91
N LEU A 822 -61.24 -4.84 20.90
CA LEU A 822 -62.18 -4.29 21.90
C LEU A 822 -61.53 -3.17 22.71
N SER A 823 -60.26 -3.30 23.06
CA SER A 823 -59.52 -2.28 23.83
C SER A 823 -59.26 -1.04 23.00
N PHE A 824 -58.90 -1.19 21.73
CA PHE A 824 -58.67 -0.08 20.78
C PHE A 824 -59.92 0.81 20.62
N ASN A 825 -61.11 0.21 20.64
CA ASN A 825 -62.40 0.89 20.52
C ASN A 825 -63.01 1.30 21.88
N ASN A 826 -62.28 1.20 23.00
CA ASN A 826 -62.78 1.46 24.35
C ASN A 826 -64.01 0.62 24.76
N ALA A 827 -64.22 -0.55 24.14
CA ALA A 827 -65.35 -1.45 24.40
C ALA A 827 -64.95 -2.65 25.29
N PHE A 828 -63.68 -2.76 25.69
CA PHE A 828 -63.20 -3.90 26.47
C PHE A 828 -63.57 -3.80 27.95
N ASN A 829 -64.38 -4.75 28.42
CA ASN A 829 -64.64 -4.98 29.83
C ASN A 829 -64.14 -6.37 30.22
N SER A 830 -63.12 -6.44 31.07
CA SER A 830 -62.44 -7.69 31.43
C SER A 830 -63.32 -8.70 32.16
N LYS A 831 -64.32 -8.23 32.92
CA LYS A 831 -65.27 -9.08 33.64
C LYS A 831 -66.31 -9.65 32.68
N LEU A 832 -66.94 -8.78 31.87
CA LEU A 832 -67.90 -9.20 30.84
C LEU A 832 -67.27 -10.11 29.79
N PHE A 833 -66.03 -9.84 29.35
CA PHE A 833 -65.35 -10.69 28.38
C PHE A 833 -65.00 -12.09 28.93
N LYS A 834 -64.84 -12.24 30.26
CA LYS A 834 -64.59 -13.54 30.91
C LYS A 834 -65.88 -14.30 31.23
N GLU A 835 -66.97 -13.60 31.49
CA GLU A 835 -68.25 -14.20 31.89
C GLU A 835 -69.22 -14.40 30.71
N LYS A 836 -69.19 -13.52 29.70
CA LYS A 836 -70.10 -13.45 28.55
C LYS A 836 -69.38 -12.95 27.28
N ASN A 837 -68.36 -13.68 26.81
CA ASN A 837 -67.49 -13.23 25.72
C ASN A 837 -68.24 -12.90 24.41
N TYR A 838 -69.08 -13.82 23.92
CA TYR A 838 -69.76 -13.67 22.64
C TYR A 838 -70.77 -12.51 22.68
N THR A 839 -71.52 -12.39 23.78
CA THR A 839 -72.44 -11.29 24.04
C THR A 839 -71.69 -9.96 24.12
N SER A 840 -70.53 -9.92 24.80
CA SER A 840 -69.69 -8.70 24.87
C SER A 840 -69.18 -8.22 23.51
N ILE A 841 -68.97 -9.15 22.56
CA ILE A 841 -68.57 -8.82 21.19
C ILE A 841 -69.77 -8.28 20.40
N LYS A 842 -70.95 -8.91 20.50
CA LYS A 842 -72.19 -8.46 19.84
C LYS A 842 -72.61 -7.06 20.30
N GLU A 843 -72.48 -6.77 21.58
CA GLU A 843 -72.85 -5.49 22.19
C GLU A 843 -71.75 -4.42 22.09
N SER A 844 -70.57 -4.75 21.55
CA SER A 844 -69.43 -3.83 21.45
C SER A 844 -69.64 -2.64 20.52
N GLY A 845 -70.63 -2.71 19.61
CA GLY A 845 -70.88 -1.70 18.58
C GLY A 845 -69.91 -1.74 17.39
N ILE A 846 -68.96 -2.69 17.36
CA ILE A 846 -67.93 -2.81 16.31
C ILE A 846 -68.44 -3.73 15.19
N LYS A 847 -69.12 -3.15 14.18
CA LYS A 847 -69.75 -3.93 13.09
C LYS A 847 -68.78 -4.86 12.34
N SER A 848 -67.59 -4.39 12.01
CA SER A 848 -66.60 -5.18 11.27
C SER A 848 -66.14 -6.42 12.03
N LEU A 849 -65.95 -6.32 13.35
CA LEU A 849 -65.57 -7.45 14.20
C LEU A 849 -66.72 -8.46 14.32
N VAL A 850 -67.95 -7.98 14.52
CA VAL A 850 -69.14 -8.84 14.62
C VAL A 850 -69.36 -9.60 13.32
N GLU A 851 -69.33 -8.92 12.17
CA GLU A 851 -69.50 -9.55 10.85
C GLU A 851 -68.40 -10.57 10.56
N TYR A 852 -67.14 -10.27 10.88
CA TYR A 852 -66.02 -11.19 10.67
C TYR A 852 -66.12 -12.45 11.54
N ILE A 853 -66.52 -12.29 12.82
CA ILE A 853 -66.72 -13.42 13.73
C ILE A 853 -67.94 -14.24 13.33
N ASP A 854 -69.06 -13.62 12.95
CA ASP A 854 -70.26 -14.34 12.53
C ASP A 854 -69.99 -15.18 11.28
N THR A 855 -69.23 -14.64 10.33
CA THR A 855 -68.83 -15.35 9.10
C THR A 855 -67.88 -16.51 9.39
N ASN A 856 -67.09 -16.45 10.46
CA ASN A 856 -66.08 -17.45 10.84
C ASN A 856 -66.33 -18.00 12.26
N ILE A 857 -67.60 -18.25 12.59
CA ILE A 857 -68.04 -18.55 13.96
C ILE A 857 -67.42 -19.85 14.51
N ASP A 858 -67.16 -20.83 13.65
CA ASP A 858 -66.52 -22.10 14.03
C ASP A 858 -65.04 -21.91 14.45
N GLU A 859 -64.31 -21.03 13.75
CA GLU A 859 -62.93 -20.64 14.12
C GLU A 859 -62.93 -19.87 15.45
N TYR A 860 -63.85 -18.93 15.62
CA TYR A 860 -64.03 -18.21 16.89
C TYR A 860 -64.27 -19.17 18.06
N ILE A 861 -65.11 -20.19 17.89
CA ILE A 861 -65.38 -21.15 18.95
C ILE A 861 -64.09 -21.88 19.33
N THR A 862 -63.40 -22.39 18.33
CA THR A 862 -62.17 -23.18 18.52
C THR A 862 -61.06 -22.35 19.17
N SER A 863 -60.82 -21.14 18.67
CA SER A 863 -59.64 -20.34 18.98
C SER A 863 -59.85 -19.27 20.06
N VAL A 864 -61.09 -19.00 20.46
CA VAL A 864 -61.42 -17.98 21.47
C VAL A 864 -62.34 -18.53 22.55
N TYR A 865 -63.49 -19.09 22.19
CA TYR A 865 -64.51 -19.52 23.16
C TYR A 865 -64.03 -20.69 24.04
N LEU A 866 -63.47 -21.73 23.41
CA LEU A 866 -62.95 -22.91 24.13
C LEU A 866 -61.68 -22.59 24.93
N ASP A 867 -60.79 -21.74 24.37
CA ASP A 867 -59.52 -21.35 25.02
C ASP A 867 -59.75 -20.62 26.36
N LEU A 868 -60.79 -19.78 26.42
CA LEU A 868 -61.09 -18.99 27.62
C LEU A 868 -61.65 -19.82 28.79
N LYS A 869 -62.00 -21.11 28.58
CA LYS A 869 -62.56 -22.02 29.59
C LYS A 869 -63.72 -21.40 30.40
N ILE A 870 -64.55 -20.61 29.72
CA ILE A 870 -65.62 -19.80 30.33
C ILE A 870 -66.72 -20.71 30.87
N GLU A 871 -67.26 -20.38 32.04
CA GLU A 871 -68.52 -20.93 32.57
C GLU A 871 -69.70 -20.22 31.88
N PRO A 872 -70.57 -20.92 31.14
CA PRO A 872 -71.72 -20.28 30.51
C PRO A 872 -72.79 -19.96 31.56
N ASN A 873 -72.98 -18.67 31.85
CA ASN A 873 -74.21 -18.18 32.51
C ASN A 873 -75.20 -17.56 31.51
N ASP A 874 -74.96 -17.78 30.22
CA ASP A 874 -75.74 -17.22 29.11
C ASP A 874 -76.66 -18.33 28.56
N ILE A 875 -77.91 -18.36 29.02
CA ILE A 875 -78.92 -19.35 28.62
C ILE A 875 -79.44 -19.06 27.19
N GLU A 876 -79.65 -17.79 26.81
CA GLU A 876 -80.17 -17.39 25.49
C GLU A 876 -79.18 -17.58 24.30
N PRO A 877 -77.85 -17.52 24.45
CA PRO A 877 -76.89 -17.76 23.36
C PRO A 877 -76.58 -19.24 23.04
N LEU A 878 -76.79 -20.17 23.99
CA LEU A 878 -76.37 -21.56 23.81
C LEU A 878 -77.19 -22.26 22.71
N GLU A 879 -78.51 -22.11 22.73
CA GLU A 879 -79.40 -22.69 21.71
C GLU A 879 -79.14 -22.09 20.32
N ASN A 880 -78.84 -20.79 20.25
CA ASN A 880 -78.47 -20.11 19.02
C ASN A 880 -77.15 -20.65 18.44
N LEU A 881 -76.13 -20.90 19.27
CA LEU A 881 -74.87 -21.52 18.84
C LEU A 881 -75.07 -22.99 18.43
N LEU A 882 -75.86 -23.77 19.18
CA LEU A 882 -76.13 -25.17 18.86
C LEU A 882 -76.97 -25.33 17.58
N ASN A 883 -77.84 -24.37 17.27
CA ASN A 883 -78.65 -24.33 16.04
C ASN A 883 -77.95 -23.67 14.84
N ASN A 884 -76.87 -22.92 15.06
CA ASN A 884 -76.14 -22.28 13.97
C ASN A 884 -75.60 -23.35 12.99
N MET A 885 -75.91 -23.18 11.70
CA MET A 885 -75.52 -24.16 10.68
C MET A 885 -74.03 -24.16 10.37
N ASP A 886 -73.35 -23.05 10.66
CA ASP A 886 -71.96 -22.77 10.31
C ASP A 886 -70.97 -23.29 11.37
N ILE A 887 -71.47 -23.85 12.49
CA ILE A 887 -70.65 -24.49 13.53
C ILE A 887 -70.59 -26.00 13.30
N SER A 888 -69.38 -26.56 13.33
CA SER A 888 -69.12 -27.99 13.17
C SER A 888 -69.70 -28.83 14.31
N ILE A 889 -70.00 -30.09 14.03
CA ILE A 889 -70.60 -31.00 15.03
C ILE A 889 -69.62 -31.27 16.18
N GLU A 890 -68.32 -31.33 15.89
CA GLU A 890 -67.26 -31.50 16.90
C GLU A 890 -67.22 -30.30 17.86
N ASN A 891 -67.20 -29.07 17.33
CA ASN A 891 -67.23 -27.86 18.16
C ASN A 891 -68.50 -27.74 18.98
N LYS A 892 -69.66 -28.15 18.45
CA LYS A 892 -70.89 -28.24 19.25
C LYS A 892 -70.74 -29.21 20.41
N GLY A 893 -70.09 -30.36 20.19
CA GLY A 893 -69.76 -31.30 21.26
C GLY A 893 -68.80 -30.72 22.31
N PHE A 894 -67.79 -29.95 21.89
CA PHE A 894 -66.90 -29.26 22.83
C PHE A 894 -67.62 -28.17 23.63
N ILE A 895 -68.50 -27.40 22.99
CA ILE A 895 -69.36 -26.41 23.68
C ILE A 895 -70.20 -27.10 24.74
N ILE A 896 -70.85 -28.22 24.40
CA ILE A 896 -71.69 -29.00 25.32
C ILE A 896 -70.87 -29.50 26.51
N ASN A 897 -69.70 -30.10 26.27
CA ASN A 897 -68.81 -30.60 27.33
C ASN A 897 -68.29 -29.50 28.27
N GLN A 898 -68.02 -28.31 27.73
CA GLN A 898 -67.56 -27.18 28.53
C GLN A 898 -68.72 -26.47 29.27
N SER A 899 -69.95 -26.60 28.77
CA SER A 899 -71.14 -26.00 29.38
C SER A 899 -71.71 -26.84 30.54
N LYS A 900 -71.94 -26.21 31.69
CA LYS A 900 -72.75 -26.78 32.80
C LYS A 900 -74.23 -26.38 32.74
N THR A 901 -74.56 -25.43 31.87
CA THR A 901 -75.92 -24.94 31.62
C THR A 901 -76.72 -26.02 30.93
N LYS A 902 -77.85 -26.40 31.51
CA LYS A 902 -78.74 -27.39 30.91
C LYS A 902 -79.66 -26.71 29.90
N VAL A 903 -79.83 -27.31 28.73
CA VAL A 903 -80.85 -26.88 27.76
C VAL A 903 -82.22 -27.18 28.38
N GLU A 904 -83.09 -26.16 28.49
CA GLU A 904 -84.39 -26.27 29.16
C GLU A 904 -85.38 -27.14 28.37
N ASN A 905 -85.32 -27.08 27.03
CA ASN A 905 -86.17 -27.89 26.16
C ASN A 905 -85.40 -28.42 24.94
N ILE A 906 -85.36 -29.74 24.78
CA ILE A 906 -84.62 -30.40 23.69
C ILE A 906 -85.27 -30.20 22.31
N ASP A 907 -86.53 -29.76 22.26
CA ASP A 907 -87.22 -29.47 21.00
C ASP A 907 -86.74 -28.19 20.33
N ASP A 908 -86.11 -27.29 21.09
CA ASP A 908 -85.55 -26.04 20.57
C ASP A 908 -84.26 -26.27 19.75
N ILE A 909 -83.67 -27.47 19.80
CA ILE A 909 -82.53 -27.87 18.97
C ILE A 909 -82.99 -28.51 17.65
N LYS A 910 -82.52 -28.00 16.51
CA LYS A 910 -82.99 -28.42 15.18
C LYS A 910 -82.31 -29.67 14.62
N ARG A 911 -81.08 -30.00 15.05
CA ARG A 911 -80.28 -31.11 14.49
C ARG A 911 -80.25 -32.35 15.40
N LEU A 912 -80.67 -33.49 14.85
CA LEU A 912 -80.72 -34.81 15.53
C LEU A 912 -79.37 -35.25 16.12
N ASN A 913 -78.27 -35.03 15.41
CA ASN A 913 -76.93 -35.40 15.87
C ASN A 913 -76.48 -34.60 17.11
N VAL A 914 -76.90 -33.34 17.23
CA VAL A 914 -76.61 -32.47 18.39
C VAL A 914 -77.47 -32.88 19.58
N LYS A 915 -78.75 -33.24 19.35
CA LYS A 915 -79.63 -33.83 20.37
C LYS A 915 -79.03 -35.09 20.99
N ASN A 916 -78.44 -35.96 20.18
CA ASN A 916 -77.79 -37.20 20.65
C ASN A 916 -76.59 -36.92 21.57
N ILE A 917 -75.82 -35.85 21.32
CA ILE A 917 -74.68 -35.45 22.18
C ILE A 917 -75.20 -34.92 23.52
N LEU A 918 -76.21 -34.04 23.50
CA LEU A 918 -76.84 -33.51 24.73
C LEU A 918 -77.41 -34.61 25.63
N LEU A 919 -78.02 -35.65 25.03
CA LEU A 919 -78.56 -36.81 25.75
C LEU A 919 -77.46 -37.72 26.33
N LYS A 920 -76.32 -37.84 25.66
CA LYS A 920 -75.19 -38.66 26.10
C LYS A 920 -74.44 -38.04 27.29
N ASP A 921 -74.33 -36.71 27.32
CA ASP A 921 -73.61 -35.97 28.38
C ASP A 921 -74.54 -35.51 29.53
N SER A 922 -75.82 -35.88 29.52
CA SER A 922 -76.83 -35.53 30.56
C SER A 922 -77.07 -34.02 30.76
N ASN A 923 -76.80 -33.20 29.74
CA ASN A 923 -76.90 -31.73 29.78
C ASN A 923 -78.30 -31.19 29.40
N VAL A 924 -79.36 -31.97 29.65
CA VAL A 924 -80.76 -31.58 29.42
C VAL A 924 -81.46 -31.38 30.77
N GLY A 925 -82.17 -30.27 30.93
CA GLY A 925 -83.04 -30.02 32.07
C GLY A 925 -84.32 -30.83 31.88
N PHE A 926 -84.68 -31.67 32.84
CA PHE A 926 -86.04 -32.21 32.87
C PHE A 926 -86.92 -31.17 33.57
N PRO A 927 -88.12 -30.85 33.02
CA PRO A 927 -89.06 -29.97 33.69
C PRO A 927 -89.49 -30.52 35.06
#